data_AF-A0A841MJX4-F1
#
_entry.id   AF-A0A841MJX4-F1
#
_cell.length_a   1.000
_cell.length_b   1.000
_cell.length_c   1.000
_cell.angle_alpha   90.00
_cell.angle_beta   90.00
_cell.angle_gamma   90.00
#
_symmetry.space_group_name_H-M   'P 1'
#
loop_
_entity.id
_entity.type
_entity.pdbx_description
1 polymer ?
#
loop_
_entity_poly.entity_id
_entity_poly.type
_entity_poly.pdbx_seq_one_letter_code
_entity_poly.pdbx_strand_id
1 'polypeptide(L)'
;MIQTIFFLVFSIGLNFSSPNSIPTSKKDLFSKEKVRVVQLAEKYKNLPPITVTSAKSPRSAGGIHDFYSEGDYWWPNPKDPEGPYIQRDGMSNPDNFTAHREAMIRLSQISGALASAYLVTNDDSYIKALAPHLRAWFIDEETKMNPNLLYGQAIKGRVTGRGIGIIDTIQLMEVAKAIEVIEDAGIIPDSEIDQMKSWFSEYLTWMTTHPYGIDERDHGNNHSVCWAMQAAVFAKLVGNEEVLNYCKEMYKSVLLPEQMAENGSFPQELKRTKPYGYSLFTLDAMATLCQVYADEPEDLFHYETADGKSLAKGVSFLYPFVADKNTWPFEKDVMYWDQWPVRHPFLLFGGLAFGQENYLELWNRLDADFETPEVIRNMPVRFPLLWVADQDNETIDSELKSKIIATGEVTYSDFGAKGDGKTDDIKAIAKAHEFANQNHLPVKADDGAVYYIGGDELTVEIQTDSDFGNATFIIDDREVQNRTAPVFLVLSSLESYSLDGIKSVKRNQEKLDLELAGPALVTLTDATTKRYIRFGPNQNSGASQTDIILVDKNGNVDENAPIIWDFDQITEMSVLPIDEKILKITGGKFITIANQEESKYNYYSRNISIQRSNVIVDGLEHRIQGEQDHGAPYGGFLAISNCTNVTVQNSILTGHKTYQTIGNAGTTVSMGSYDILVNRALNVSFINCSQTNDIDDSTFWGIMGSNYSKNLLFDKCTFSRFDAHMGVANTTIRNSTLGHMGINAIGTGTFTVENSIIRGRSLINLRSDYGSTWQGKLIIKNCTFIPNAGKTYSASLINGYNSGQHDFGYTCYMPEEILIENLKIDDSNHPENYDGPAIFGNFNSERKEDTYEEKYPYVLTKEVHLKNVSTTSGKEIRRSNNEVMFKGVKVENN
;
A
#
# COMPACT_ATOMS: atom_id res chain seq x y z
N MET A 1 41.17 -36.13 44.50
CA MET A 1 41.35 -36.89 43.25
C MET A 1 39.95 -37.37 42.89
N ILE A 2 39.13 -36.60 42.18
CA ILE A 2 39.12 -36.39 40.73
C ILE A 2 38.36 -35.08 40.45
N GLN A 3 38.95 -34.20 39.63
CA GLN A 3 38.30 -33.06 38.99
C GLN A 3 37.46 -33.57 37.83
N THR A 4 36.20 -33.13 37.73
CA THR A 4 35.43 -33.22 36.50
C THR A 4 35.03 -31.81 36.10
N ILE A 5 35.71 -31.31 35.07
CA ILE A 5 35.47 -30.04 34.38
C ILE A 5 34.30 -30.28 33.41
N PHE A 6 33.20 -29.55 33.59
CA PHE A 6 32.17 -29.40 32.56
C PHE A 6 32.55 -28.22 31.67
N PHE A 7 32.82 -28.50 30.40
CA PHE A 7 33.03 -27.48 29.37
C PHE A 7 31.71 -26.77 29.06
N LEU A 8 31.69 -25.45 29.25
CA LEU A 8 30.72 -24.52 28.68
C LEU A 8 30.88 -24.54 27.15
N VAL A 9 29.88 -25.01 26.42
CA VAL A 9 29.77 -24.78 24.98
C VAL A 9 29.12 -23.42 24.78
N PHE A 10 29.93 -22.45 24.36
CA PHE A 10 29.48 -21.18 23.80
C PHE A 10 28.81 -21.47 22.45
N SER A 11 27.49 -21.48 22.41
CA SER A 11 26.75 -21.33 21.16
C SER A 11 26.76 -19.85 20.79
N ILE A 12 27.72 -19.46 19.95
CA ILE A 12 27.70 -18.20 19.22
C ILE A 12 26.51 -18.28 18.25
N GLY A 13 25.38 -17.70 18.64
CA GLY A 13 24.29 -17.40 17.72
C GLY A 13 24.74 -16.27 16.79
N LEU A 14 25.37 -16.63 15.67
CA LEU A 14 25.47 -15.76 14.51
C LEU A 14 24.04 -15.54 14.01
N ASN A 15 23.42 -14.44 14.43
CA ASN A 15 22.30 -13.85 13.72
C ASN A 15 22.83 -13.38 12.37
N PHE A 16 22.85 -14.28 11.38
CA PHE A 16 22.77 -13.84 10.00
C PHE A 16 21.45 -13.10 9.87
N SER A 17 21.54 -11.79 9.78
CA SER A 17 20.50 -10.95 9.21
C SER A 17 20.31 -11.49 7.80
N SER A 18 19.23 -12.25 7.60
CA SER A 18 18.71 -12.48 6.26
C SER A 18 18.54 -11.09 5.64
N PRO A 19 19.11 -10.80 4.46
CA PRO A 19 18.66 -9.63 3.72
C PRO A 19 17.14 -9.81 3.56
N ASN A 20 16.38 -8.77 3.89
CA ASN A 20 14.94 -8.72 3.66
C ASN A 20 14.64 -9.25 2.25
N SER A 21 14.24 -10.51 2.12
CA SER A 21 13.49 -10.96 0.97
C SER A 21 12.11 -10.38 1.17
N ILE A 22 11.91 -9.19 0.59
CA ILE A 22 10.58 -8.65 0.34
C ILE A 22 9.82 -9.78 -0.36
N PRO A 23 8.73 -10.31 0.21
CA PRO A 23 7.86 -11.16 -0.55
C PRO A 23 7.25 -10.25 -1.60
N THR A 24 7.75 -10.30 -2.83
CA THR A 24 7.06 -9.70 -3.98
C THR A 24 5.79 -10.48 -4.18
N SER A 25 4.74 -10.13 -3.44
CA SER A 25 3.38 -10.38 -3.88
C SER A 25 3.24 -9.82 -5.30
N LYS A 26 2.41 -10.44 -6.15
CA LYS A 26 2.18 -9.95 -7.52
C LYS A 26 1.84 -8.45 -7.59
N LYS A 27 1.27 -7.88 -6.51
CA LYS A 27 1.01 -6.44 -6.33
C LYS A 27 2.28 -5.54 -6.44
N ASP A 28 3.49 -6.06 -6.23
CA ASP A 28 4.76 -5.30 -6.34
C ASP A 28 5.55 -5.55 -7.64
N LEU A 29 5.16 -6.51 -8.50
CA LEU A 29 5.96 -6.84 -9.69
C LEU A 29 6.07 -5.67 -10.68
N PHE A 30 4.99 -4.92 -10.86
CA PHE A 30 4.92 -3.79 -11.80
C PHE A 30 5.02 -2.42 -11.14
N SER A 31 5.27 -2.30 -9.83
CA SER A 31 5.29 -1.02 -9.11
C SER A 31 6.25 -0.01 -9.75
N LYS A 32 7.48 -0.43 -10.04
CA LYS A 32 8.49 0.39 -10.75
C LYS A 32 8.05 0.78 -12.16
N GLU A 33 7.38 -0.13 -12.86
CA GLU A 33 6.92 0.11 -14.22
C GLU A 33 5.79 1.13 -14.24
N LYS A 34 4.82 1.04 -13.32
CA LYS A 34 3.72 1.99 -13.16
C LYS A 34 4.25 3.42 -12.99
N VAL A 35 5.29 3.60 -12.17
CA VAL A 35 5.97 4.91 -12.01
C VAL A 35 6.68 5.34 -13.29
N ARG A 36 7.46 4.45 -13.91
CA ARG A 36 8.25 4.74 -15.12
C ARG A 36 7.38 5.20 -16.28
N VAL A 37 6.26 4.53 -16.55
CA VAL A 37 5.41 4.86 -17.70
C VAL A 37 4.75 6.23 -17.56
N VAL A 38 4.34 6.61 -16.34
CA VAL A 38 3.81 7.95 -16.06
C VAL A 38 4.87 9.02 -16.29
N GLN A 39 6.11 8.80 -15.83
CA GLN A 39 7.22 9.75 -16.07
C GLN A 39 7.53 9.92 -17.57
N LEU A 40 7.55 8.81 -18.33
CA LEU A 40 7.77 8.85 -19.78
C LEU A 40 6.59 9.52 -20.51
N ALA A 41 5.36 9.25 -20.08
CA ALA A 41 4.16 9.88 -20.63
C ALA A 41 4.17 11.40 -20.42
N GLU A 42 4.54 11.87 -19.22
CA GLU A 42 4.73 13.30 -18.94
C GLU A 42 5.79 13.95 -19.83
N LYS A 43 6.87 13.23 -20.12
CA LYS A 43 7.92 13.68 -21.06
C LYS A 43 7.42 13.75 -22.51
N TYR A 44 6.55 12.83 -22.91
CA TYR A 44 6.13 12.65 -24.30
C TYR A 44 4.84 13.36 -24.69
N LYS A 45 3.92 13.62 -23.75
CA LYS A 45 2.56 14.13 -24.03
C LYS A 45 2.49 15.46 -24.78
N ASN A 46 3.56 16.26 -24.74
CA ASN A 46 3.63 17.56 -25.41
C ASN A 46 4.47 17.54 -26.70
N LEU A 47 4.94 16.36 -27.12
CA LEU A 47 5.74 16.23 -28.32
C LEU A 47 4.87 16.33 -29.58
N PRO A 48 5.34 16.97 -30.67
CA PRO A 48 4.58 17.01 -31.91
C PRO A 48 4.65 15.67 -32.68
N PRO A 49 3.68 15.36 -33.55
CA PRO A 49 3.78 14.24 -34.49
C PRO A 49 4.95 14.40 -35.46
N ILE A 50 5.63 13.28 -35.76
CA ILE A 50 6.71 13.17 -36.76
C ILE A 50 6.50 11.85 -37.49
N THR A 51 6.50 11.87 -38.82
CA THR A 51 6.25 10.69 -39.66
C THR A 51 7.29 10.56 -40.77
N VAL A 52 7.14 9.55 -41.64
CA VAL A 52 8.03 9.31 -42.79
C VAL A 52 8.14 10.50 -43.74
N THR A 53 7.14 11.39 -43.80
CA THR A 53 7.18 12.57 -44.68
C THR A 53 8.07 13.70 -44.14
N SER A 54 8.53 13.59 -42.89
CA SER A 54 9.35 14.62 -42.21
C SER A 54 10.81 14.64 -42.67
N ALA A 55 11.28 13.58 -43.33
CA ALA A 55 12.62 13.48 -43.87
C ALA A 55 12.61 12.79 -45.23
N LYS A 56 13.64 13.01 -46.05
CA LYS A 56 13.81 12.28 -47.31
C LYS A 56 15.27 12.01 -47.58
N SER A 57 15.62 10.75 -47.83
CA SER A 57 16.94 10.40 -48.32
C SER A 57 17.05 10.70 -49.82
N PRO A 58 18.12 11.35 -50.30
CA PRO A 58 18.38 11.49 -51.73
C PRO A 58 18.69 10.14 -52.40
N ARG A 59 18.97 9.09 -51.62
CA ARG A 59 19.20 7.72 -52.09
C ARG A 59 17.93 6.87 -52.16
N SER A 60 16.79 7.40 -51.69
CA SER A 60 15.52 6.70 -51.76
C SER A 60 14.94 6.72 -53.17
N ALA A 61 14.48 5.56 -53.64
CA ALA A 61 13.69 5.44 -54.86
C ALA A 61 12.17 5.63 -54.62
N GLY A 62 11.75 5.73 -53.35
CA GLY A 62 10.35 5.89 -52.96
C GLY A 62 9.85 7.34 -52.95
N GLY A 63 8.53 7.47 -52.88
CA GLY A 63 7.83 8.71 -52.63
C GLY A 63 7.98 9.21 -51.19
N ILE A 64 7.37 10.35 -50.89
CA ILE A 64 7.48 10.98 -49.56
C ILE A 64 6.73 10.20 -48.46
N HIS A 65 5.72 9.42 -48.83
CA HIS A 65 4.94 8.55 -47.93
C HIS A 65 5.55 7.15 -47.75
N ASP A 66 6.63 6.82 -48.48
CA ASP A 66 7.23 5.50 -48.43
C ASP A 66 8.32 5.41 -47.35
N PHE A 67 8.28 4.36 -46.55
CA PHE A 67 9.34 4.09 -45.58
C PHE A 67 10.64 3.71 -46.31
N TYR A 68 11.76 4.31 -45.89
CA TYR A 68 13.08 4.07 -46.45
C TYR A 68 14.10 3.90 -45.34
N SER A 69 14.88 2.84 -45.43
CA SER A 69 16.04 2.59 -44.59
C SER A 69 17.14 1.93 -45.41
N GLU A 70 18.37 1.94 -44.89
CA GLU A 70 19.51 1.28 -45.53
C GLU A 70 19.93 0.05 -44.74
N GLY A 71 20.45 -0.96 -45.43
CA GLY A 71 20.96 -2.16 -44.77
C GLY A 71 22.11 -1.82 -43.83
N ASP A 72 21.96 -2.11 -42.53
CA ASP A 72 22.85 -1.63 -41.47
C ASP A 72 24.33 -1.98 -41.69
N TYR A 73 24.59 -3.16 -42.25
CA TYR A 73 25.94 -3.70 -42.39
C TYR A 73 26.56 -3.49 -43.77
N TRP A 74 26.03 -2.56 -44.57
CA TRP A 74 26.52 -2.29 -45.92
C TRP A 74 27.33 -1.00 -45.97
N TRP A 75 28.57 -1.10 -46.43
CA TRP A 75 29.56 -0.02 -46.39
C TRP A 75 30.04 0.35 -47.80
N PRO A 76 30.47 1.60 -48.04
CA PRO A 76 31.21 1.97 -49.24
C PRO A 76 32.40 1.04 -49.47
N ASN A 77 32.58 0.59 -50.71
CA ASN A 77 33.73 -0.23 -51.07
C ASN A 77 34.98 0.67 -51.13
N PRO A 78 36.01 0.48 -50.28
CA PRO A 78 37.20 1.33 -50.29
C PRO A 78 37.99 1.27 -51.60
N LYS A 79 37.80 0.19 -52.38
CA LYS A 79 38.45 -0.01 -53.68
C LYS A 79 37.68 0.61 -54.85
N ASP A 80 36.40 0.93 -54.64
CA ASP A 80 35.52 1.56 -55.62
C ASP A 80 34.42 2.35 -54.87
N PRO A 81 34.71 3.59 -54.42
CA PRO A 81 33.79 4.36 -53.57
C PRO A 81 32.43 4.68 -54.21
N GLU A 82 32.36 4.70 -55.55
CA GLU A 82 31.12 4.91 -56.30
C GLU A 82 30.39 3.60 -56.65
N GLY A 83 31.06 2.46 -56.48
CA GLY A 83 30.50 1.15 -56.74
C GLY A 83 29.49 0.66 -55.70
N PRO A 84 28.93 -0.55 -55.90
CA PRO A 84 28.00 -1.17 -54.97
C PRO A 84 28.61 -1.34 -53.58
N TYR A 85 27.81 -1.11 -52.53
CA TYR A 85 28.25 -1.33 -51.15
C TYR A 85 28.62 -2.80 -50.91
N ILE A 86 29.47 -3.03 -49.90
CA ILE A 86 29.95 -4.35 -49.46
C ILE A 86 29.51 -4.61 -48.02
N GLN A 87 29.21 -5.87 -47.71
CA GLN A 87 28.73 -6.26 -46.40
C GLN A 87 29.88 -6.39 -45.38
N ARG A 88 29.64 -5.92 -44.16
CA ARG A 88 30.48 -6.10 -42.96
C ARG A 88 29.59 -6.49 -41.79
N ASP A 89 29.38 -7.79 -41.62
CA ASP A 89 28.44 -8.30 -40.61
C ASP A 89 28.74 -7.75 -39.21
N GLY A 90 27.69 -7.38 -38.47
CA GLY A 90 27.79 -6.83 -37.12
C GLY A 90 28.30 -5.38 -37.01
N MET A 91 28.84 -4.80 -38.09
CA MET A 91 29.38 -3.44 -38.09
C MET A 91 28.39 -2.47 -38.73
N SER A 92 27.65 -1.72 -37.90
CA SER A 92 26.66 -0.75 -38.38
C SER A 92 27.35 0.44 -39.07
N ASN A 93 26.93 0.77 -40.29
CA ASN A 93 27.41 1.94 -41.02
C ASN A 93 26.80 3.23 -40.43
N PRO A 94 27.60 4.13 -39.83
CA PRO A 94 27.09 5.36 -39.22
C PRO A 94 26.54 6.36 -40.25
N ASP A 95 26.88 6.22 -41.54
CA ASP A 95 26.42 7.11 -42.61
C ASP A 95 25.07 6.67 -43.24
N ASN A 96 24.45 5.64 -42.67
CA ASN A 96 23.13 5.19 -43.10
C ASN A 96 22.07 6.23 -42.81
N PHE A 97 21.08 6.31 -43.69
CA PHE A 97 19.86 7.06 -43.43
C PHE A 97 18.98 6.33 -42.41
N THR A 98 18.80 6.94 -41.23
CA THR A 98 18.05 6.36 -40.11
C THR A 98 16.75 7.10 -39.78
N ALA A 99 16.48 8.26 -40.39
CA ALA A 99 15.42 9.17 -39.95
C ALA A 99 14.01 8.54 -39.93
N HIS A 100 13.65 7.71 -40.92
CA HIS A 100 12.33 7.05 -40.90
C HIS A 100 12.23 5.99 -39.80
N ARG A 101 13.31 5.23 -39.57
CA ARG A 101 13.40 4.26 -38.48
C ARG A 101 13.30 4.97 -37.12
N GLU A 102 14.00 6.08 -36.95
CA GLU A 102 13.94 6.91 -35.73
C GLU A 102 12.55 7.48 -35.51
N ALA A 103 11.85 7.94 -36.56
CA ALA A 103 10.48 8.40 -36.47
C ALA A 103 9.53 7.28 -36.01
N MET A 104 9.71 6.05 -36.51
CA MET A 104 8.90 4.89 -36.12
C MET A 104 9.18 4.42 -34.68
N ILE A 105 10.45 4.37 -34.29
CA ILE A 105 10.86 4.09 -32.89
C ILE A 105 10.23 5.13 -31.96
N ARG A 106 10.31 6.41 -32.34
CA ARG A 106 9.71 7.50 -31.57
C ARG A 106 8.20 7.35 -31.45
N LEU A 107 7.50 7.03 -32.53
CA LEU A 107 6.06 6.74 -32.48
C LEU A 107 5.78 5.61 -31.48
N SER A 108 6.53 4.51 -31.57
CA SER A 108 6.40 3.36 -30.68
C SER A 108 6.60 3.73 -29.21
N GLN A 109 7.62 4.52 -28.89
CA GLN A 109 7.88 4.99 -27.52
C GLN A 109 6.78 5.91 -26.98
N ILE A 110 6.25 6.80 -27.82
CA ILE A 110 5.15 7.70 -27.46
C ILE A 110 3.87 6.90 -27.23
N SER A 111 3.50 6.03 -28.18
CA SER A 111 2.34 5.15 -28.07
C SER A 111 2.42 4.26 -26.83
N GLY A 112 3.56 3.60 -26.64
CA GLY A 112 3.81 2.72 -25.51
C GLY A 112 3.66 3.42 -24.16
N ALA A 113 4.29 4.58 -23.99
CA ALA A 113 4.27 5.34 -22.74
C ALA A 113 2.88 5.92 -22.44
N LEU A 114 2.25 6.59 -23.41
CA LEU A 114 0.96 7.25 -23.21
C LEU A 114 -0.17 6.24 -22.96
N ALA A 115 -0.22 5.15 -23.73
CA ALA A 115 -1.22 4.10 -23.51
C ALA A 115 -0.99 3.38 -22.17
N SER A 116 0.26 3.08 -21.80
CA SER A 116 0.55 2.46 -20.49
C SER A 116 0.23 3.39 -19.32
N ALA A 117 0.52 4.69 -19.44
CA ALA A 117 0.16 5.66 -18.41
C ALA A 117 -1.37 5.78 -18.26
N TYR A 118 -2.12 5.74 -19.36
CA TYR A 118 -3.58 5.64 -19.29
C TYR A 118 -4.03 4.37 -18.54
N LEU A 119 -3.48 3.19 -18.85
CA LEU A 119 -3.82 1.95 -18.11
C LEU A 119 -3.58 2.06 -16.60
N VAL A 120 -2.57 2.82 -16.18
CA VAL A 120 -2.20 2.97 -14.76
C VAL A 120 -3.00 4.06 -14.05
N THR A 121 -3.39 5.12 -14.75
CA THR A 121 -3.95 6.34 -14.13
C THR A 121 -5.41 6.58 -14.47
N ASN A 122 -5.91 5.95 -15.53
CA ASN A 122 -7.19 6.23 -16.16
C ASN A 122 -7.37 7.72 -16.56
N ASP A 123 -6.27 8.46 -16.79
CA ASP A 123 -6.31 9.86 -17.23
C ASP A 123 -6.42 9.96 -18.77
N ASP A 124 -7.59 10.35 -19.24
CA ASP A 124 -7.89 10.63 -20.65
C ASP A 124 -6.88 11.56 -21.35
N SER A 125 -6.17 12.41 -20.59
CA SER A 125 -5.22 13.36 -21.16
C SER A 125 -4.11 12.67 -21.95
N TYR A 126 -3.71 11.47 -21.55
CA TYR A 126 -2.70 10.68 -22.27
C TYR A 126 -3.21 10.16 -23.61
N ILE A 127 -4.46 9.69 -23.67
CA ILE A 127 -5.08 9.22 -24.92
C ILE A 127 -5.32 10.39 -25.87
N LYS A 128 -5.76 11.54 -25.35
CA LYS A 128 -5.91 12.78 -26.12
C LYS A 128 -4.58 13.29 -26.68
N ALA A 129 -3.49 13.12 -25.93
CA ALA A 129 -2.14 13.45 -26.37
C ALA A 129 -1.60 12.45 -27.42
N LEU A 130 -1.99 11.18 -27.36
CA LEU A 130 -1.54 10.15 -28.30
C LEU A 130 -2.24 10.27 -29.67
N ALA A 131 -3.52 10.63 -29.70
CA ALA A 131 -4.33 10.63 -30.92
C ALA A 131 -3.73 11.40 -32.11
N PRO A 132 -3.15 12.62 -31.96
CA PRO A 132 -2.50 13.33 -33.07
C PRO A 132 -1.33 12.56 -33.70
N HIS A 133 -0.60 11.75 -32.92
CA HIS A 133 0.50 10.95 -33.46
C HIS A 133 -0.01 9.82 -34.35
N LEU A 134 -1.09 9.15 -33.93
CA LEU A 134 -1.69 8.05 -34.69
C LEU A 134 -2.40 8.56 -35.95
N ARG A 135 -3.16 9.67 -35.85
CA ARG A 135 -3.75 10.33 -37.03
C ARG A 135 -2.70 10.68 -38.07
N ALA A 136 -1.63 11.34 -37.65
CA ALA A 136 -0.56 11.74 -38.56
C ALA A 136 0.08 10.55 -39.29
N TRP A 137 0.27 9.43 -38.59
CA TRP A 137 0.95 8.25 -39.15
C TRP A 137 0.06 7.40 -40.06
N PHE A 138 -1.22 7.25 -39.73
CA PHE A 138 -2.10 6.26 -40.36
C PHE A 138 -3.21 6.87 -41.22
N ILE A 139 -3.66 8.09 -40.92
CA ILE A 139 -4.90 8.65 -41.47
C ILE A 139 -4.62 9.87 -42.36
N ASP A 140 -3.89 10.85 -41.83
CA ASP A 140 -3.75 12.17 -42.46
C ASP A 140 -3.03 12.06 -43.81
N GLU A 141 -3.70 12.42 -44.90
CA GLU A 141 -3.20 12.25 -46.28
C GLU A 141 -1.86 12.95 -46.55
N GLU A 142 -1.56 14.04 -45.84
CA GLU A 142 -0.30 14.78 -46.01
C GLU A 142 0.90 14.11 -45.30
N THR A 143 0.65 13.26 -44.32
CA THR A 143 1.70 12.74 -43.42
C THR A 143 1.74 11.23 -43.28
N LYS A 144 0.68 10.51 -43.69
CA LYS A 144 0.56 9.06 -43.49
C LYS A 144 1.69 8.29 -44.15
N MET A 145 2.10 7.19 -43.54
CA MET A 145 2.99 6.22 -44.15
C MET A 145 2.18 5.29 -45.07
N ASN A 146 2.69 4.89 -46.22
CA ASN A 146 2.06 3.85 -47.03
C ASN A 146 2.19 2.47 -46.33
N PRO A 147 1.15 1.61 -46.35
CA PRO A 147 1.16 0.30 -45.68
C PRO A 147 1.96 -0.76 -46.46
N ASN A 148 3.23 -0.48 -46.75
CA ASN A 148 4.17 -1.41 -47.39
C ASN A 148 5.62 -1.02 -47.07
N LEU A 149 6.54 -1.98 -47.25
CA LEU A 149 7.98 -1.80 -47.02
C LEU A 149 8.82 -2.03 -48.30
N LEU A 150 8.42 -1.42 -49.42
CA LEU A 150 9.09 -1.58 -50.72
C LEU A 150 10.53 -1.06 -50.76
N TYR A 151 10.89 -0.12 -49.88
CA TYR A 151 12.22 0.51 -49.85
C TYR A 151 12.96 0.33 -48.52
N GLY A 152 12.56 -0.69 -47.74
CA GLY A 152 13.23 -1.08 -46.50
C GLY A 152 14.59 -1.73 -46.78
N GLN A 153 15.59 -1.34 -45.99
CA GLN A 153 16.97 -1.82 -46.04
C GLN A 153 17.58 -1.87 -47.45
N ALA A 154 17.43 -0.78 -48.20
CA ALA A 154 18.09 -0.59 -49.48
C ALA A 154 19.61 -0.73 -49.39
N ILE A 155 20.25 -1.08 -50.50
CA ILE A 155 21.71 -1.18 -50.60
C ILE A 155 22.18 -0.40 -51.82
N LYS A 156 22.98 0.66 -51.60
CA LYS A 156 23.52 1.50 -52.68
C LYS A 156 24.17 0.63 -53.76
N GLY A 157 23.73 0.81 -55.01
CA GLY A 157 24.24 0.11 -56.18
C GLY A 157 23.83 -1.36 -56.31
N ARG A 158 22.88 -1.87 -55.49
CA ARG A 158 22.39 -3.25 -55.58
C ARG A 158 20.88 -3.34 -55.68
N VAL A 159 20.16 -2.85 -54.69
CA VAL A 159 18.70 -2.98 -54.56
C VAL A 159 18.09 -1.75 -53.89
N THR A 160 16.88 -1.39 -54.28
CA THR A 160 16.13 -0.24 -53.72
C THR A 160 15.35 -0.59 -52.45
N GLY A 161 15.19 -1.88 -52.15
CA GLY A 161 14.58 -2.45 -50.94
C GLY A 161 14.66 -3.98 -50.98
N ARG A 162 14.26 -4.67 -49.88
CA ARG A 162 14.32 -6.14 -49.75
C ARG A 162 13.50 -6.66 -48.56
N GLY A 163 13.20 -7.97 -48.53
CA GLY A 163 12.44 -8.65 -47.47
C GLY A 163 12.94 -8.40 -46.05
N ILE A 164 14.25 -8.54 -45.85
CA ILE A 164 15.00 -8.26 -44.61
C ILE A 164 14.66 -6.89 -43.98
N GLY A 165 14.17 -5.92 -44.77
CA GLY A 165 13.71 -4.64 -44.26
C GLY A 165 12.48 -4.69 -43.36
N ILE A 166 11.66 -5.74 -43.43
CA ILE A 166 10.42 -5.89 -42.63
C ILE A 166 10.70 -5.92 -41.14
N ILE A 167 11.89 -6.35 -40.71
CA ILE A 167 12.32 -6.25 -39.32
C ILE A 167 12.30 -4.81 -38.77
N ASP A 168 12.36 -3.77 -39.61
CA ASP A 168 12.29 -2.38 -39.15
C ASP A 168 10.89 -2.05 -38.57
N THR A 169 9.83 -2.78 -38.94
CA THR A 169 8.46 -2.53 -38.45
C THR A 169 8.10 -3.22 -37.14
N ILE A 170 9.02 -3.95 -36.48
CA ILE A 170 8.73 -4.53 -35.16
C ILE A 170 8.30 -3.45 -34.15
N GLN A 171 8.72 -2.21 -34.39
CA GLN A 171 8.36 -1.03 -33.61
C GLN A 171 6.84 -0.73 -33.64
N LEU A 172 6.13 -1.15 -34.68
CA LEU A 172 4.68 -0.93 -34.81
C LEU A 172 3.86 -1.88 -33.92
N MET A 173 4.46 -2.90 -33.29
CA MET A 173 3.72 -3.82 -32.41
C MET A 173 3.17 -3.11 -31.17
N GLU A 174 3.97 -2.31 -30.47
CA GLU A 174 3.49 -1.53 -29.32
C GLU A 174 2.52 -0.43 -29.75
N VAL A 175 2.60 0.03 -31.00
CA VAL A 175 1.61 0.96 -31.58
C VAL A 175 0.29 0.24 -31.79
N ALA A 176 0.29 -0.99 -32.31
CA ALA A 176 -0.91 -1.82 -32.44
C ALA A 176 -1.54 -2.09 -31.07
N LYS A 177 -0.73 -2.48 -30.07
CA LYS A 177 -1.21 -2.66 -28.69
C LYS A 177 -1.76 -1.39 -28.06
N ALA A 178 -1.16 -0.23 -28.34
CA ALA A 178 -1.70 1.06 -27.90
C ALA A 178 -3.05 1.39 -28.56
N ILE A 179 -3.26 1.01 -29.83
CA ILE A 179 -4.54 1.20 -30.51
C ILE A 179 -5.65 0.37 -29.83
N GLU A 180 -5.36 -0.87 -29.41
CA GLU A 180 -6.31 -1.69 -28.63
C GLU A 180 -6.72 -0.97 -27.33
N VAL A 181 -5.76 -0.42 -26.58
CA VAL A 181 -6.04 0.35 -25.36
C VAL A 181 -6.90 1.59 -25.64
N ILE A 182 -6.65 2.29 -26.75
CA ILE A 182 -7.40 3.49 -27.13
C ILE A 182 -8.83 3.13 -27.56
N GLU A 183 -9.00 2.03 -28.27
CA GLU A 183 -10.32 1.49 -28.64
C GLU A 183 -11.12 1.16 -27.39
N ASP A 184 -10.54 0.42 -26.45
CA ASP A 184 -11.19 0.07 -25.17
C ASP A 184 -11.51 1.30 -24.32
N ALA A 185 -10.73 2.37 -24.43
CA ALA A 185 -10.98 3.62 -23.72
C ALA A 185 -12.22 4.37 -24.21
N GLY A 186 -12.64 4.19 -25.47
CA GLY A 186 -13.82 4.87 -26.04
C GLY A 186 -13.69 6.40 -26.17
N ILE A 187 -12.47 6.94 -26.07
CA ILE A 187 -12.20 8.39 -26.10
C ILE A 187 -12.08 8.92 -27.55
N ILE A 188 -11.55 8.10 -28.45
CA ILE A 188 -11.33 8.42 -29.87
C ILE A 188 -12.47 7.82 -30.70
N PRO A 189 -12.99 8.52 -31.73
CA PRO A 189 -14.09 8.00 -32.54
C PRO A 189 -13.76 6.66 -33.20
N ASP A 190 -14.71 5.72 -33.16
CA ASP A 190 -14.57 4.39 -33.79
C ASP A 190 -14.16 4.50 -35.27
N SER A 191 -14.64 5.51 -35.99
CA SER A 191 -14.27 5.74 -37.39
C SER A 191 -12.78 6.02 -37.60
N GLU A 192 -12.08 6.59 -36.61
CA GLU A 192 -10.62 6.76 -36.66
C GLU A 192 -9.91 5.46 -36.31
N ILE A 193 -10.42 4.71 -35.32
CA ILE A 193 -9.89 3.37 -34.97
C ILE A 193 -9.99 2.43 -36.17
N ASP A 194 -11.13 2.42 -36.87
CA ASP A 194 -11.34 1.63 -38.09
C ASP A 194 -10.33 1.99 -39.18
N GLN A 195 -10.01 3.26 -39.36
CA GLN A 195 -9.00 3.69 -40.34
C GLN A 195 -7.58 3.24 -39.95
N MET A 196 -7.24 3.32 -38.66
CA MET A 196 -5.96 2.80 -38.15
C MET A 196 -5.87 1.28 -38.36
N LYS A 197 -6.93 0.54 -38.01
CA LYS A 197 -7.02 -0.92 -38.25
C LYS A 197 -6.98 -1.26 -39.74
N SER A 198 -7.60 -0.45 -40.61
CA SER A 198 -7.53 -0.62 -42.06
C SER A 198 -6.08 -0.56 -42.55
N TRP A 199 -5.28 0.39 -42.05
CA TRP A 199 -3.86 0.48 -42.40
C TRP A 199 -3.10 -0.79 -42.01
N PHE A 200 -3.32 -1.31 -40.80
CA PHE A 200 -2.69 -2.56 -40.35
C PHE A 200 -3.17 -3.78 -41.16
N SER A 201 -4.44 -3.81 -41.55
CA SER A 201 -5.01 -4.86 -42.40
C SER A 201 -4.38 -4.86 -43.80
N GLU A 202 -4.21 -3.67 -44.40
CA GLU A 202 -3.52 -3.49 -45.68
C GLU A 202 -2.05 -3.89 -45.60
N TYR A 203 -1.36 -3.47 -44.53
CA TYR A 203 0.05 -3.83 -44.32
C TYR A 203 0.22 -5.33 -44.08
N LEU A 204 -0.66 -5.94 -43.29
CA LEU A 204 -0.63 -7.38 -43.04
C LEU A 204 -0.89 -8.17 -44.32
N THR A 205 -1.81 -7.71 -45.17
CA THR A 205 -2.06 -8.30 -46.49
C THR A 205 -0.81 -8.18 -47.36
N TRP A 206 -0.16 -7.01 -47.41
CA TRP A 206 1.09 -6.84 -48.15
C TRP A 206 2.19 -7.77 -47.61
N MET A 207 2.34 -7.86 -46.30
CA MET A 207 3.37 -8.67 -45.63
C MET A 207 3.17 -10.18 -45.81
N THR A 208 1.95 -10.65 -46.04
CA THR A 208 1.64 -12.07 -46.25
C THR A 208 1.62 -12.49 -47.72
N THR A 209 1.48 -11.54 -48.66
CA THR A 209 1.31 -11.85 -50.09
C THR A 209 2.43 -11.33 -50.99
N HIS A 210 3.10 -10.25 -50.62
CA HIS A 210 4.16 -9.66 -51.45
C HIS A 210 5.45 -10.50 -51.39
N PRO A 211 6.23 -10.61 -52.48
CA PRO A 211 7.48 -11.38 -52.49
C PRO A 211 8.48 -11.03 -51.37
N TYR A 212 8.54 -9.76 -50.96
CA TYR A 212 9.39 -9.34 -49.82
C TYR A 212 8.88 -9.88 -48.47
N GLY A 213 7.57 -9.93 -48.30
CA GLY A 213 6.95 -10.54 -47.13
C GLY A 213 7.23 -12.03 -47.03
N ILE A 214 7.10 -12.74 -48.16
CA ILE A 214 7.40 -14.17 -48.27
C ILE A 214 8.90 -14.43 -48.05
N ASP A 215 9.79 -13.60 -48.61
CA ASP A 215 11.24 -13.70 -48.42
C ASP A 215 11.65 -13.55 -46.94
N GLU A 216 11.04 -12.61 -46.22
CA GLU A 216 11.28 -12.43 -44.78
C GLU A 216 10.76 -13.62 -43.96
N ARG A 217 9.54 -14.07 -44.25
CA ARG A 217 8.92 -15.23 -43.61
C ARG A 217 9.80 -16.47 -43.74
N ASP A 218 10.36 -16.72 -44.92
CA ASP A 218 11.10 -17.93 -45.26
C ASP A 218 12.62 -17.79 -45.03
N HIS A 219 13.08 -16.71 -44.37
CA HIS A 219 14.51 -16.41 -44.19
C HIS A 219 15.27 -17.43 -43.33
N GLY A 220 14.61 -18.10 -42.37
CA GLY A 220 15.14 -19.25 -41.62
C GLY A 220 15.98 -18.93 -40.38
N ASN A 221 15.91 -17.71 -39.86
CA ASN A 221 16.55 -17.28 -38.61
C ASN A 221 15.64 -16.26 -37.88
N ASN A 222 16.19 -15.42 -37.00
CA ASN A 222 15.47 -14.34 -36.31
C ASN A 222 14.51 -13.51 -37.18
N HIS A 223 14.78 -13.34 -38.48
CA HIS A 223 13.88 -12.67 -39.42
C HIS A 223 12.51 -13.37 -39.55
N SER A 224 12.49 -14.70 -39.69
CA SER A 224 11.24 -15.47 -39.75
C SER A 224 10.45 -15.37 -38.45
N VAL A 225 11.14 -15.36 -37.30
CA VAL A 225 10.51 -15.21 -35.97
C VAL A 225 9.89 -13.81 -35.86
N CYS A 226 10.63 -12.78 -36.27
CA CYS A 226 10.14 -11.40 -36.24
C CYS A 226 8.98 -11.17 -37.21
N TRP A 227 8.99 -11.83 -38.37
CA TRP A 227 7.85 -11.81 -39.29
C TRP A 227 6.60 -12.40 -38.64
N ALA A 228 6.72 -13.59 -38.03
CA ALA A 228 5.59 -14.27 -37.41
C ALA A 228 5.05 -13.52 -36.19
N MET A 229 5.95 -12.99 -35.35
CA MET A 229 5.60 -12.14 -34.20
C MET A 229 4.80 -10.91 -34.64
N GLN A 230 5.27 -10.17 -35.65
CA GLN A 230 4.56 -9.00 -36.18
C GLN A 230 3.22 -9.40 -36.82
N ALA A 231 3.21 -10.45 -37.63
CA ALA A 231 2.01 -10.95 -38.28
C ALA A 231 0.92 -11.30 -37.26
N ALA A 232 1.28 -12.01 -36.19
CA ALA A 232 0.36 -12.40 -35.13
C ALA A 232 -0.20 -11.18 -34.39
N VAL A 233 0.65 -10.21 -34.00
CA VAL A 233 0.20 -8.98 -33.32
C VAL A 233 -0.77 -8.18 -34.20
N PHE A 234 -0.42 -7.95 -35.46
CA PHE A 234 -1.28 -7.17 -36.36
C PHE A 234 -2.56 -7.93 -36.71
N ALA A 235 -2.49 -9.25 -36.88
CA ALA A 235 -3.66 -10.09 -37.10
C ALA A 235 -4.62 -10.06 -35.91
N LYS A 236 -4.11 -10.06 -34.67
CA LYS A 236 -4.93 -9.91 -33.47
C LYS A 236 -5.68 -8.58 -33.44
N LEU A 237 -4.97 -7.47 -33.69
CA LEU A 237 -5.57 -6.12 -33.74
C LEU A 237 -6.75 -6.03 -34.73
N VAL A 238 -6.61 -6.66 -35.91
CA VAL A 238 -7.62 -6.56 -36.98
C VAL A 238 -8.59 -7.75 -37.05
N GLY A 239 -8.51 -8.67 -36.08
CA GLY A 239 -9.38 -9.86 -36.03
C GLY A 239 -9.17 -10.85 -37.18
N ASN A 240 -7.95 -10.98 -37.72
CA ASN A 240 -7.64 -11.90 -38.80
C ASN A 240 -7.20 -13.28 -38.26
N GLU A 241 -8.21 -14.13 -38.02
CA GLU A 241 -8.01 -15.50 -37.50
C GLU A 241 -7.20 -16.42 -38.45
N GLU A 242 -7.26 -16.19 -39.76
CA GLU A 242 -6.51 -17.01 -40.73
C GLU A 242 -4.99 -16.85 -40.52
N VAL A 243 -4.54 -15.60 -40.41
CA VAL A 243 -3.11 -15.30 -40.19
C VAL A 243 -2.69 -15.67 -38.77
N LEU A 244 -3.55 -15.47 -37.75
CA LEU A 244 -3.26 -15.92 -36.39
C LEU A 244 -3.02 -17.42 -36.32
N ASN A 245 -3.88 -18.22 -36.95
CA ASN A 245 -3.70 -19.68 -36.98
C ASN A 245 -2.46 -20.08 -37.81
N TYR A 246 -2.19 -19.37 -38.91
CA TYR A 246 -0.96 -19.59 -39.68
C TYR A 246 0.30 -19.39 -38.82
N CYS A 247 0.38 -18.29 -38.06
CA CYS A 247 1.55 -17.99 -37.23
C CYS A 247 1.70 -18.99 -36.07
N LYS A 248 0.58 -19.42 -35.47
CA LYS A 248 0.53 -20.47 -34.44
C LYS A 248 1.11 -21.79 -34.95
N GLU A 249 0.68 -22.23 -36.13
CA GLU A 249 1.20 -23.45 -36.75
C GLU A 249 2.64 -23.29 -37.24
N MET A 250 3.02 -22.11 -37.74
CA MET A 250 4.40 -21.81 -38.12
C MET A 250 5.34 -21.89 -36.92
N TYR A 251 4.93 -21.42 -35.74
CA TYR A 251 5.70 -21.57 -34.50
C TYR A 251 5.97 -23.05 -34.19
N LYS A 252 4.92 -23.88 -34.23
CA LYS A 252 4.97 -25.31 -33.89
C LYS A 252 5.72 -26.16 -34.91
N SER A 253 5.59 -25.86 -36.20
CA SER A 253 6.07 -26.72 -37.29
C SER A 253 7.38 -26.26 -37.94
N VAL A 254 7.72 -24.97 -37.82
CA VAL A 254 8.89 -24.37 -38.50
C VAL A 254 9.80 -23.67 -37.50
N LEU A 255 9.32 -22.64 -36.81
CA LEU A 255 10.20 -21.76 -36.03
C LEU A 255 10.88 -22.50 -34.88
N LEU A 256 10.11 -23.13 -34.00
CA LEU A 256 10.67 -23.85 -32.85
C LEU A 256 11.47 -25.11 -33.27
N PRO A 257 10.95 -26.01 -34.14
CA PRO A 257 11.69 -27.22 -34.50
C PRO A 257 12.96 -26.98 -35.30
N GLU A 258 12.97 -26.00 -36.22
CA GLU A 258 14.07 -25.82 -37.16
C GLU A 258 15.14 -24.83 -36.68
N GLN A 259 14.76 -23.84 -35.86
CA GLN A 259 15.69 -22.76 -35.48
C GLN A 259 16.30 -22.94 -34.08
N MET A 260 15.67 -23.72 -33.19
CA MET A 260 16.20 -24.04 -31.87
C MET A 260 16.92 -25.40 -31.87
N ALA A 261 18.06 -25.48 -31.19
CA ALA A 261 18.74 -26.74 -30.91
C ALA A 261 18.14 -27.46 -29.69
N GLU A 262 18.43 -28.76 -29.51
CA GLU A 262 17.91 -29.58 -28.40
C GLU A 262 18.25 -29.03 -27.00
N ASN A 263 19.32 -28.23 -26.88
CA ASN A 263 19.75 -27.59 -25.65
C ASN A 263 19.13 -26.20 -25.40
N GLY A 264 18.24 -25.73 -26.27
CA GLY A 264 17.59 -24.41 -26.17
C GLY A 264 18.32 -23.26 -26.88
N SER A 265 19.53 -23.48 -27.40
CA SER A 265 20.29 -22.45 -28.12
C SER A 265 19.77 -22.23 -29.55
N PHE A 266 20.09 -21.09 -30.18
CA PHE A 266 19.75 -20.77 -31.57
C PHE A 266 21.01 -20.82 -32.47
N PRO A 267 21.28 -21.92 -33.20
CA PRO A 267 22.57 -22.12 -33.87
C PRO A 267 22.93 -21.10 -34.96
N GLN A 268 21.94 -20.53 -35.66
CA GLN A 268 22.21 -19.50 -36.67
C GLN A 268 22.63 -18.18 -36.04
N GLU A 269 22.13 -17.89 -34.85
CA GLU A 269 22.43 -16.67 -34.10
C GLU A 269 23.80 -16.75 -33.42
N LEU A 270 24.14 -17.93 -32.88
CA LEU A 270 25.45 -18.19 -32.30
C LEU A 270 26.61 -18.13 -33.30
N LYS A 271 26.34 -18.26 -34.61
CA LYS A 271 27.35 -18.14 -35.68
C LYS A 271 27.61 -16.69 -36.11
N ARG A 272 26.86 -15.74 -35.59
CA ARG A 272 26.97 -14.32 -35.96
C ARG A 272 28.09 -13.64 -35.21
N THR A 273 28.44 -12.45 -35.68
CA THR A 273 29.42 -11.56 -35.06
C THR A 273 28.92 -10.89 -33.77
N LYS A 274 27.61 -11.00 -33.48
CA LYS A 274 26.98 -10.56 -32.22
C LYS A 274 26.14 -11.70 -31.59
N PRO A 275 26.77 -12.84 -31.24
CA PRO A 275 26.04 -14.05 -30.90
C PRO A 275 25.20 -13.90 -29.62
N TYR A 276 25.58 -13.02 -28.69
CA TYR A 276 24.81 -12.78 -27.47
C TYR A 276 23.57 -11.93 -27.76
N GLY A 277 23.73 -10.77 -28.40
CA GLY A 277 22.62 -9.90 -28.79
C GLY A 277 21.60 -10.59 -29.70
N TYR A 278 22.05 -11.36 -30.71
CA TYR A 278 21.12 -12.11 -31.57
C TYR A 278 20.38 -13.21 -30.80
N SER A 279 21.02 -13.89 -29.83
CA SER A 279 20.34 -14.90 -29.02
C SER A 279 19.25 -14.29 -28.11
N LEU A 280 19.55 -13.14 -27.49
CA LEU A 280 18.58 -12.38 -26.68
C LEU A 280 17.38 -11.95 -27.53
N PHE A 281 17.67 -11.33 -28.67
CA PHE A 281 16.66 -10.80 -29.58
C PHE A 281 15.71 -11.89 -30.12
N THR A 282 16.27 -13.03 -30.58
CA THR A 282 15.45 -14.14 -31.07
C THR A 282 14.57 -14.74 -29.97
N LEU A 283 15.11 -14.88 -28.76
CA LEU A 283 14.35 -15.44 -27.64
C LEU A 283 13.22 -14.49 -27.20
N ASP A 284 13.49 -13.19 -27.17
CA ASP A 284 12.46 -12.16 -26.92
C ASP A 284 11.35 -12.22 -27.96
N ALA A 285 11.69 -12.38 -29.24
CA ALA A 285 10.71 -12.49 -30.31
C ALA A 285 9.87 -13.78 -30.21
N MET A 286 10.49 -14.92 -29.88
CA MET A 286 9.77 -16.18 -29.63
C MET A 286 8.80 -16.07 -28.45
N ALA A 287 9.27 -15.52 -27.32
CA ALA A 287 8.43 -15.36 -26.14
C ALA A 287 7.28 -14.37 -26.36
N THR A 288 7.54 -13.30 -27.11
CA THR A 288 6.50 -12.33 -27.49
C THR A 288 5.46 -12.97 -28.41
N LEU A 289 5.88 -13.79 -29.38
CA LEU A 289 4.94 -14.55 -30.22
C LEU A 289 4.05 -15.47 -29.37
N CYS A 290 4.61 -16.20 -28.39
CA CYS A 290 3.79 -17.01 -27.47
C CYS A 290 2.85 -16.14 -26.63
N GLN A 291 3.29 -14.97 -26.17
CA GLN A 291 2.49 -14.05 -25.37
C GLN A 291 1.23 -13.56 -26.11
N VAL A 292 1.26 -13.44 -27.44
CA VAL A 292 0.07 -13.08 -28.25
C VAL A 292 -1.09 -14.06 -28.02
N TYR A 293 -0.78 -15.33 -27.72
CA TYR A 293 -1.74 -16.42 -27.51
C TYR A 293 -1.89 -16.82 -26.04
N ALA A 294 -1.40 -16.03 -25.08
CA ALA A 294 -1.41 -16.41 -23.66
C ALA A 294 -2.82 -16.67 -23.09
N ASP A 295 -3.85 -16.05 -23.67
CA ASP A 295 -5.25 -16.20 -23.26
C ASP A 295 -6.02 -17.28 -24.05
N GLU A 296 -5.36 -17.93 -25.02
CA GLU A 296 -5.96 -18.97 -25.84
C GLU A 296 -5.92 -20.34 -25.13
N PRO A 297 -6.86 -21.26 -25.43
CA PRO A 297 -6.86 -22.60 -24.84
C PRO A 297 -5.61 -23.44 -25.14
N GLU A 298 -4.91 -23.14 -26.23
CA GLU A 298 -3.68 -23.82 -26.63
C GLU A 298 -2.45 -23.04 -26.15
N ASP A 299 -1.75 -23.62 -25.18
CA ASP A 299 -0.59 -23.00 -24.55
C ASP A 299 0.70 -23.19 -25.36
N LEU A 300 1.15 -22.11 -26.02
CA LEU A 300 2.40 -22.12 -26.78
C LEU A 300 3.67 -22.01 -25.92
N PHE A 301 3.57 -21.54 -24.67
CA PHE A 301 4.72 -21.53 -23.76
C PHE A 301 5.11 -22.95 -23.36
N HIS A 302 4.12 -23.82 -23.13
CA HIS A 302 4.31 -25.22 -22.76
C HIS A 302 4.35 -26.20 -23.95
N TYR A 303 4.28 -25.70 -25.18
CA TYR A 303 4.45 -26.53 -26.37
C TYR A 303 5.88 -27.11 -26.44
N GLU A 304 5.97 -28.41 -26.70
CA GLU A 304 7.22 -29.14 -26.85
C GLU A 304 7.20 -30.00 -28.12
N THR A 305 8.29 -29.95 -28.89
CA THR A 305 8.47 -30.80 -30.08
C THR A 305 8.76 -32.25 -29.70
N ALA A 306 8.63 -33.19 -30.63
CA ALA A 306 8.88 -34.61 -30.37
C ALA A 306 10.33 -34.92 -29.91
N ASP A 307 11.31 -34.10 -30.30
CA ASP A 307 12.71 -34.15 -29.87
C ASP A 307 13.00 -33.24 -28.65
N GLY A 308 11.95 -32.71 -28.01
CA GLY A 308 12.00 -32.03 -26.73
C GLY A 308 12.39 -30.55 -26.77
N LYS A 309 12.35 -29.87 -27.92
CA LYS A 309 12.60 -28.41 -27.98
C LYS A 309 11.38 -27.68 -27.47
N SER A 310 11.58 -26.67 -26.64
CA SER A 310 10.51 -25.87 -26.03
C SER A 310 11.02 -24.48 -25.68
N LEU A 311 10.10 -23.51 -25.57
CA LEU A 311 10.46 -22.16 -25.14
C LEU A 311 11.12 -22.16 -23.75
N ALA A 312 10.64 -23.03 -22.85
CA ALA A 312 11.25 -23.24 -21.53
C ALA A 312 12.74 -23.60 -21.61
N LYS A 313 13.17 -24.40 -22.60
CA LYS A 313 14.59 -24.68 -22.84
C LYS A 313 15.35 -23.47 -23.34
N GLY A 314 14.75 -22.66 -24.22
CA GLY A 314 15.35 -21.39 -24.67
C GLY A 314 15.61 -20.44 -23.51
N VAL A 315 14.61 -20.24 -22.64
CA VAL A 315 14.75 -19.43 -21.41
C VAL A 315 15.81 -20.01 -20.48
N SER A 316 15.77 -21.32 -20.23
CA SER A 316 16.75 -22.00 -19.36
C SER A 316 18.18 -21.93 -19.89
N PHE A 317 18.36 -21.96 -21.22
CA PHE A 317 19.67 -21.81 -21.85
C PHE A 317 20.23 -20.40 -21.65
N LEU A 318 19.42 -19.36 -21.85
CA LEU A 318 19.92 -17.98 -21.89
C LEU A 318 19.92 -17.29 -20.52
N TYR A 319 19.03 -17.69 -19.61
CA TYR A 319 18.89 -17.10 -18.26
C TYR A 319 20.22 -16.99 -17.49
N PRO A 320 21.09 -18.03 -17.40
CA PRO A 320 22.35 -17.93 -16.67
C PRO A 320 23.27 -16.82 -17.20
N PHE A 321 23.26 -16.60 -18.51
CA PHE A 321 24.10 -15.59 -19.17
C PHE A 321 23.51 -14.19 -19.10
N VAL A 322 22.22 -14.05 -18.80
CA VAL A 322 21.60 -12.76 -18.47
C VAL A 322 21.84 -12.43 -16.99
N ALA A 323 21.77 -13.43 -16.12
CA ALA A 323 22.08 -13.27 -14.70
C ALA A 323 23.57 -12.93 -14.48
N ASP A 324 24.48 -13.57 -15.23
CA ASP A 324 25.91 -13.25 -15.25
C ASP A 324 26.49 -13.36 -16.67
N LYS A 325 26.58 -12.22 -17.35
CA LYS A 325 27.14 -12.10 -18.71
C LYS A 325 28.60 -12.60 -18.82
N ASN A 326 29.37 -12.66 -17.73
CA ASN A 326 30.75 -13.16 -17.78
C ASN A 326 30.83 -14.67 -17.99
N THR A 327 29.73 -15.39 -17.81
CA THR A 327 29.66 -16.84 -18.02
C THR A 327 29.35 -17.23 -19.47
N TRP A 328 29.14 -16.25 -20.36
CA TRP A 328 28.86 -16.49 -21.77
C TRP A 328 30.00 -17.29 -22.45
N PRO A 329 29.72 -18.48 -23.03
CA PRO A 329 30.77 -19.38 -23.50
C PRO A 329 31.18 -19.15 -24.97
N PHE A 330 30.55 -18.21 -25.67
CA PHE A 330 30.85 -17.88 -27.08
C PHE A 330 31.61 -16.56 -27.20
N GLU A 331 31.94 -16.17 -28.43
CA GLU A 331 32.60 -14.89 -28.70
C GLU A 331 31.75 -13.71 -28.20
N LYS A 332 32.43 -12.64 -27.79
CA LYS A 332 31.78 -11.38 -27.44
C LYS A 332 31.26 -10.70 -28.69
N ASP A 333 30.13 -10.02 -28.54
CA ASP A 333 29.58 -9.18 -29.60
C ASP A 333 30.59 -8.12 -30.06
N VAL A 334 30.86 -8.06 -31.37
CA VAL A 334 31.85 -7.13 -31.94
C VAL A 334 31.50 -5.65 -31.76
N MET A 335 30.22 -5.36 -31.49
CA MET A 335 29.74 -4.05 -31.07
C MET A 335 28.62 -4.23 -30.04
N TYR A 336 28.49 -3.26 -29.15
CA TYR A 336 27.42 -3.17 -28.14
C TYR A 336 27.42 -4.24 -27.04
N TRP A 337 28.51 -5.00 -26.90
CA TRP A 337 28.66 -6.01 -25.83
C TRP A 337 28.34 -5.47 -24.43
N ASP A 338 28.78 -4.26 -24.13
CA ASP A 338 28.63 -3.66 -22.79
C ASP A 338 27.21 -3.16 -22.51
N GLN A 339 26.39 -2.95 -23.54
CA GLN A 339 25.02 -2.43 -23.42
C GLN A 339 23.97 -3.54 -23.18
N TRP A 340 24.36 -4.81 -23.28
CA TRP A 340 23.52 -5.95 -22.93
C TRP A 340 23.90 -6.54 -21.56
N PRO A 341 23.01 -7.26 -20.85
CA PRO A 341 21.58 -7.36 -21.10
C PRO A 341 20.81 -6.14 -20.59
N VAL A 342 19.58 -5.99 -21.08
CA VAL A 342 18.58 -5.03 -20.54
C VAL A 342 17.36 -5.80 -20.05
N ARG A 343 16.27 -5.13 -19.69
CA ARG A 343 15.05 -5.77 -19.19
C ARG A 343 14.29 -6.56 -20.27
N HIS A 344 14.76 -7.77 -20.55
CA HIS A 344 14.27 -8.66 -21.63
C HIS A 344 12.86 -9.25 -21.39
N PRO A 345 11.90 -9.12 -22.33
CA PRO A 345 10.53 -9.64 -22.18
C PRO A 345 10.45 -11.16 -21.99
N PHE A 346 11.39 -11.97 -22.52
CA PHE A 346 11.33 -13.42 -22.31
C PHE A 346 11.39 -13.81 -20.81
N LEU A 347 12.02 -12.99 -19.96
CA LEU A 347 12.07 -13.21 -18.52
C LEU A 347 10.72 -12.94 -17.85
N LEU A 348 10.02 -11.89 -18.29
CA LEU A 348 8.69 -11.56 -17.78
C LEU A 348 7.68 -12.61 -18.21
N PHE A 349 7.53 -12.81 -19.52
CA PHE A 349 6.51 -13.70 -20.07
C PHE A 349 6.79 -15.16 -19.66
N GLY A 350 8.05 -15.61 -19.76
CA GLY A 350 8.44 -16.94 -19.29
C GLY A 350 8.30 -17.08 -17.77
N GLY A 351 8.65 -16.05 -16.98
CA GLY A 351 8.48 -16.07 -15.53
C GLY A 351 7.03 -16.22 -15.10
N LEU A 352 6.12 -15.50 -15.77
CA LEU A 352 4.68 -15.61 -15.53
C LEU A 352 4.12 -16.96 -15.99
N ALA A 353 4.42 -17.38 -17.22
CA ALA A 353 3.89 -18.61 -17.80
C ALA A 353 4.38 -19.88 -17.08
N PHE A 354 5.66 -19.92 -16.68
CA PHE A 354 6.27 -21.10 -16.04
C PHE A 354 6.28 -21.04 -14.50
N GLY A 355 5.73 -19.98 -13.90
CA GLY A 355 5.75 -19.78 -12.44
C GLY A 355 7.17 -19.67 -11.85
N GLN A 356 8.09 -19.02 -12.57
CA GLN A 356 9.51 -18.92 -12.21
C GLN A 356 9.85 -17.56 -11.60
N GLU A 357 9.81 -17.47 -10.27
CA GLU A 357 10.05 -16.22 -9.52
C GLU A 357 11.44 -15.62 -9.78
N ASN A 358 12.47 -16.46 -9.93
CA ASN A 358 13.83 -16.02 -10.25
C ASN A 358 13.93 -15.28 -11.60
N TYR A 359 13.09 -15.61 -12.58
CA TYR A 359 13.03 -14.89 -13.86
C TYR A 359 12.41 -13.51 -13.67
N LEU A 360 11.31 -13.44 -12.90
CA LEU A 360 10.61 -12.19 -12.56
C LEU A 360 11.49 -11.25 -11.72
N GLU A 361 12.23 -11.78 -10.76
CA GLU A 361 13.20 -11.01 -9.98
C GLU A 361 14.32 -10.45 -10.86
N LEU A 362 14.91 -11.27 -11.74
CA LEU A 362 15.96 -10.81 -12.64
C LEU A 362 15.43 -9.73 -13.58
N TRP A 363 14.24 -9.92 -14.14
CA TRP A 363 13.56 -8.93 -14.94
C TRP A 363 13.39 -7.60 -14.18
N ASN A 364 12.94 -7.63 -12.93
CA ASN A 364 12.71 -6.43 -12.13
C ASN A 364 14.01 -5.75 -11.62
N ARG A 365 15.17 -6.40 -11.77
CA ARG A 365 16.50 -5.84 -11.48
C ARG A 365 17.18 -5.23 -12.70
N LEU A 366 16.86 -5.67 -13.90
CA LEU A 366 17.48 -5.22 -15.14
C LEU A 366 16.98 -3.84 -15.57
N ASP A 367 17.83 -3.10 -16.28
CA ASP A 367 17.54 -1.74 -16.68
C ASP A 367 16.43 -1.66 -17.74
N ALA A 368 15.43 -0.82 -17.46
CA ALA A 368 14.29 -0.56 -18.33
C ALA A 368 14.47 0.72 -19.18
N ASP A 369 15.45 1.56 -18.83
CA ASP A 369 15.68 2.88 -19.43
C ASP A 369 17.06 2.92 -20.09
N PHE A 370 17.10 2.51 -21.37
CA PHE A 370 18.31 2.48 -22.17
C PHE A 370 18.23 3.47 -23.34
N GLU A 371 19.32 4.21 -23.57
CA GLU A 371 19.40 5.26 -24.59
C GLU A 371 20.16 4.82 -25.86
N THR A 372 20.80 3.64 -25.85
CA THR A 372 21.61 3.19 -26.99
C THR A 372 20.73 2.84 -28.19
N PRO A 373 20.87 3.50 -29.37
CA PRO A 373 19.99 3.28 -30.52
C PRO A 373 19.92 1.82 -31.00
N GLU A 374 21.06 1.10 -30.94
CA GLU A 374 21.11 -0.33 -31.26
C GLU A 374 20.27 -1.17 -30.30
N VAL A 375 20.31 -0.88 -29.00
CA VAL A 375 19.50 -1.61 -28.02
C VAL A 375 18.03 -1.29 -28.23
N ILE A 376 17.69 0.00 -28.36
CA ILE A 376 16.31 0.44 -28.57
C ILE A 376 15.66 -0.23 -29.77
N ARG A 377 16.35 -0.29 -30.91
CA ARG A 377 15.79 -0.89 -32.14
C ARG A 377 15.66 -2.42 -32.06
N ASN A 378 16.43 -3.09 -31.19
CA ASN A 378 16.41 -4.54 -31.00
C ASN A 378 15.61 -4.96 -29.76
N MET A 379 14.83 -4.06 -29.16
CA MET A 379 13.93 -4.40 -28.05
C MET A 379 12.49 -4.38 -28.56
N PRO A 380 11.89 -5.56 -28.86
CA PRO A 380 10.54 -5.64 -29.44
C PRO A 380 9.44 -5.21 -28.45
N VAL A 381 9.68 -5.37 -27.16
CA VAL A 381 8.76 -4.98 -26.07
C VAL A 381 9.52 -4.13 -25.06
N ARG A 382 9.04 -2.91 -24.82
CA ARG A 382 9.57 -1.92 -23.87
C ARG A 382 8.55 -1.50 -22.81
N PHE A 383 7.26 -1.63 -23.13
CA PHE A 383 6.13 -1.26 -22.29
C PHE A 383 5.29 -2.51 -21.95
N PRO A 384 5.78 -3.34 -21.01
CA PRO A 384 5.17 -4.63 -20.65
C PRO A 384 3.69 -4.54 -20.24
N LEU A 385 3.24 -3.41 -19.68
CA LEU A 385 1.84 -3.20 -19.25
C LEU A 385 0.83 -3.29 -20.41
N LEU A 386 1.28 -3.10 -21.65
CA LEU A 386 0.43 -3.33 -22.83
C LEU A 386 0.26 -4.81 -23.18
N TRP A 387 1.09 -5.69 -22.64
CA TRP A 387 1.21 -7.09 -23.05
C TRP A 387 0.69 -8.08 -22.01
N VAL A 388 0.62 -7.66 -20.76
CA VAL A 388 0.01 -8.42 -19.68
C VAL A 388 -1.31 -7.76 -19.34
N ALA A 389 -2.41 -8.53 -19.34
CA ALA A 389 -3.63 -8.06 -18.72
C ALA A 389 -3.34 -7.86 -17.22
N ASP A 390 -3.82 -6.77 -16.62
CA ASP A 390 -3.93 -6.70 -15.17
C ASP A 390 -4.87 -7.85 -14.78
N GLN A 391 -4.32 -8.95 -14.26
CA GLN A 391 -5.09 -10.10 -13.79
C GLN A 391 -5.98 -9.74 -12.59
N ASP A 392 -5.90 -8.50 -12.11
CA ASP A 392 -6.75 -7.90 -11.08
C ASP A 392 -7.93 -7.10 -11.69
N ASN A 393 -7.92 -6.75 -12.98
CA ASN A 393 -9.09 -6.22 -13.68
C ASN A 393 -9.81 -7.37 -14.39
N GLU A 394 -10.63 -8.12 -13.65
CA GLU A 394 -11.84 -8.66 -14.28
C GLU A 394 -12.55 -7.45 -14.90
N THR A 395 -12.48 -7.30 -16.22
CA THR A 395 -13.22 -6.27 -16.94
C THR A 395 -14.69 -6.42 -16.59
N ILE A 396 -15.14 -5.55 -15.68
CA ILE A 396 -16.54 -5.37 -15.37
C ILE A 396 -17.23 -5.12 -16.71
N ASP A 397 -18.24 -5.94 -16.99
CA ASP A 397 -19.04 -5.83 -18.20
C ASP A 397 -19.34 -4.35 -18.50
N SER A 398 -18.95 -3.90 -19.69
CA SER A 398 -19.07 -2.51 -20.13
C SER A 398 -20.51 -1.97 -19.98
N GLU A 399 -21.51 -2.84 -20.10
CA GLU A 399 -22.92 -2.52 -19.85
C GLU A 399 -23.19 -2.28 -18.36
N LEU A 400 -22.69 -3.15 -17.49
CA LEU A 400 -22.77 -2.99 -16.03
C LEU A 400 -22.06 -1.73 -15.56
N LYS A 401 -20.84 -1.46 -16.05
CA LYS A 401 -20.10 -0.22 -15.75
C LYS A 401 -20.91 1.02 -16.13
N SER A 402 -21.45 1.05 -17.36
CA SER A 402 -22.27 2.17 -17.85
C SER A 402 -23.53 2.36 -17.00
N LYS A 403 -24.17 1.26 -16.58
CA LYS A 403 -25.35 1.29 -15.72
C LYS A 403 -25.05 1.85 -14.33
N ILE A 404 -23.96 1.43 -13.70
CA ILE A 404 -23.58 1.89 -12.35
C ILE A 404 -23.14 3.37 -12.38
N ILE A 405 -22.40 3.77 -13.42
CA ILE A 405 -22.05 5.19 -13.59
C ILE A 405 -23.31 6.05 -13.78
N ALA A 406 -24.32 5.54 -14.50
CA ALA A 406 -25.59 6.24 -14.68
C ALA A 406 -26.43 6.32 -13.40
N THR A 407 -26.34 5.35 -12.49
CA THR A 407 -27.04 5.38 -11.18
C THR A 407 -26.33 6.29 -10.19
N GLY A 408 -25.01 6.45 -10.31
CA GLY A 408 -24.18 7.32 -9.47
C GLY A 408 -23.92 6.77 -8.06
N GLU A 409 -24.20 5.49 -7.83
CA GLU A 409 -24.03 4.78 -6.55
C GLU A 409 -23.79 3.29 -6.86
N VAL A 410 -22.88 2.67 -6.10
CA VAL A 410 -22.50 1.26 -6.22
C VAL A 410 -23.16 0.44 -5.11
N THR A 411 -23.76 -0.71 -5.43
CA THR A 411 -24.20 -1.68 -4.41
C THR A 411 -23.34 -2.95 -4.39
N TYR A 412 -23.45 -3.75 -3.33
CA TYR A 412 -22.74 -5.04 -3.29
C TYR A 412 -23.35 -6.08 -4.23
N SER A 413 -24.67 -6.03 -4.45
CA SER A 413 -25.35 -6.90 -5.40
C SER A 413 -24.95 -6.67 -6.86
N ASP A 414 -24.51 -5.46 -7.22
CA ASP A 414 -23.92 -5.18 -8.55
C ASP A 414 -22.71 -6.08 -8.83
N PHE A 415 -21.99 -6.48 -7.79
CA PHE A 415 -20.80 -7.35 -7.85
C PHE A 415 -21.07 -8.78 -7.37
N GLY A 416 -22.35 -9.16 -7.28
CA GLY A 416 -22.78 -10.54 -7.06
C GLY A 416 -22.94 -10.96 -5.60
N ALA A 417 -22.82 -10.04 -4.63
CA ALA A 417 -23.09 -10.34 -3.22
C ALA A 417 -24.52 -10.89 -3.05
N LYS A 418 -24.67 -11.90 -2.19
CA LYS A 418 -25.96 -12.56 -1.92
C LYS A 418 -26.68 -11.93 -0.75
N GLY A 419 -25.98 -11.50 0.29
CA GLY A 419 -26.61 -10.88 1.46
C GLY A 419 -27.57 -11.83 2.19
N ASP A 420 -27.31 -13.15 2.14
CA ASP A 420 -28.19 -14.20 2.68
C ASP A 420 -27.77 -14.72 4.07
N GLY A 421 -26.68 -14.17 4.63
CA GLY A 421 -26.08 -14.50 5.91
C GLY A 421 -25.34 -15.82 5.92
N LYS A 422 -25.05 -16.41 4.76
CA LYS A 422 -24.41 -17.73 4.61
C LYS A 422 -23.31 -17.75 3.58
N THR A 423 -23.52 -17.11 2.45
CA THR A 423 -22.54 -17.00 1.37
C THR A 423 -21.46 -16.03 1.81
N ASP A 424 -20.19 -16.40 1.62
CA ASP A 424 -19.08 -15.48 1.90
C ASP A 424 -19.04 -14.38 0.84
N ASP A 425 -19.52 -13.20 1.23
CA ASP A 425 -19.75 -12.07 0.34
C ASP A 425 -18.52 -11.15 0.24
N ILE A 426 -17.43 -11.44 0.96
CA ILE A 426 -16.29 -10.53 1.09
C ILE A 426 -15.66 -10.15 -0.24
N LYS A 427 -15.62 -11.08 -1.22
CA LYS A 427 -15.08 -10.82 -2.56
C LYS A 427 -15.94 -9.85 -3.36
N ALA A 428 -17.26 -9.99 -3.28
CA ALA A 428 -18.19 -9.10 -3.96
C ALA A 428 -18.17 -7.70 -3.33
N ILE A 429 -18.10 -7.63 -2.00
CA ILE A 429 -17.96 -6.38 -1.26
C ILE A 429 -16.64 -5.68 -1.64
N ALA A 430 -15.52 -6.40 -1.67
CA ALA A 430 -14.23 -5.84 -2.06
C ALA A 430 -14.24 -5.27 -3.49
N LYS A 431 -14.78 -6.02 -4.46
CA LYS A 431 -14.92 -5.56 -5.86
C LYS A 431 -15.80 -4.31 -5.99
N ALA A 432 -16.90 -4.24 -5.23
CA ALA A 432 -17.76 -3.07 -5.22
C ALA A 432 -17.02 -1.81 -4.75
N HIS A 433 -16.26 -1.92 -3.65
CA HIS A 433 -15.45 -0.81 -3.15
C HIS A 433 -14.29 -0.46 -4.08
N GLU A 434 -13.62 -1.44 -4.68
CA GLU A 434 -12.58 -1.21 -5.67
C GLU A 434 -13.10 -0.38 -6.86
N PHE A 435 -14.23 -0.80 -7.44
CA PHE A 435 -14.88 -0.07 -8.52
C PHE A 435 -15.31 1.35 -8.09
N ALA A 436 -15.88 1.47 -6.89
CA ALA A 436 -16.31 2.74 -6.33
C ALA A 436 -15.13 3.71 -6.15
N ASN A 437 -14.01 3.22 -5.62
CA ASN A 437 -12.78 4.00 -5.44
C ASN A 437 -12.23 4.50 -6.77
N GLN A 438 -12.13 3.61 -7.78
CA GLN A 438 -11.63 3.94 -9.12
C GLN A 438 -12.51 4.97 -9.85
N ASN A 439 -13.83 4.94 -9.62
CA ASN A 439 -14.78 5.82 -10.31
C ASN A 439 -15.29 6.97 -9.45
N HIS A 440 -14.75 7.14 -8.22
CA HIS A 440 -15.15 8.15 -7.25
C HIS A 440 -16.65 8.16 -6.93
N LEU A 441 -17.26 6.96 -6.84
CA LEU A 441 -18.67 6.78 -6.54
C LEU A 441 -18.88 6.40 -5.07
N PRO A 442 -19.99 6.80 -4.44
CA PRO A 442 -20.36 6.29 -3.13
C PRO A 442 -20.78 4.81 -3.22
N VAL A 443 -20.62 4.10 -2.11
CA VAL A 443 -21.07 2.71 -1.94
C VAL A 443 -22.29 2.69 -1.02
N LYS A 444 -23.28 1.87 -1.35
CA LYS A 444 -24.43 1.61 -0.50
C LYS A 444 -24.69 0.11 -0.37
N ALA A 445 -24.71 -0.37 0.87
CA ALA A 445 -25.12 -1.74 1.15
C ALA A 445 -26.60 -1.97 0.78
N ASP A 446 -26.92 -3.17 0.30
CA ASP A 446 -28.30 -3.51 -0.06
C ASP A 446 -29.21 -3.50 1.18
N ASP A 447 -30.40 -2.91 1.04
CA ASP A 447 -31.35 -2.71 2.14
C ASP A 447 -31.77 -4.06 2.77
N GLY A 448 -31.55 -4.18 4.08
CA GLY A 448 -31.89 -5.36 4.89
C GLY A 448 -31.03 -6.60 4.62
N ALA A 449 -29.99 -6.51 3.81
CA ALA A 449 -29.10 -7.63 3.50
C ALA A 449 -28.29 -8.09 4.73
N VAL A 450 -27.94 -9.37 4.76
CA VAL A 450 -27.07 -9.97 5.78
C VAL A 450 -25.84 -10.53 5.08
N TYR A 451 -24.72 -9.82 5.14
CA TYR A 451 -23.47 -10.27 4.53
C TYR A 451 -22.69 -11.14 5.52
N TYR A 452 -22.36 -12.37 5.13
CA TYR A 452 -21.43 -13.20 5.89
C TYR A 452 -20.02 -12.97 5.36
N ILE A 453 -19.08 -12.75 6.27
CA ILE A 453 -17.66 -12.49 5.98
C ILE A 453 -16.85 -13.61 6.66
N GLY A 454 -16.34 -14.52 5.85
CA GLY A 454 -15.56 -15.68 6.28
C GLY A 454 -14.10 -15.34 6.58
N GLY A 455 -13.28 -16.38 6.61
CA GLY A 455 -11.87 -16.33 7.04
C GLY A 455 -10.85 -15.97 5.97
N ASP A 456 -11.27 -15.67 4.74
CA ASP A 456 -10.38 -15.35 3.62
C ASP A 456 -9.50 -14.13 3.93
N GLU A 457 -8.22 -14.16 3.53
CA GLU A 457 -7.31 -13.02 3.58
C GLU A 457 -7.66 -12.01 2.49
N LEU A 458 -8.66 -11.17 2.77
CA LEU A 458 -9.08 -10.07 1.90
C LEU A 458 -9.51 -8.87 2.73
N THR A 459 -8.95 -7.71 2.40
CA THR A 459 -9.31 -6.42 3.00
C THR A 459 -10.09 -5.58 1.98
N VAL A 460 -11.20 -5.01 2.43
CA VAL A 460 -12.02 -4.07 1.66
C VAL A 460 -11.49 -2.66 1.88
N GLU A 461 -10.91 -2.05 0.87
CA GLU A 461 -10.40 -0.68 0.93
C GLU A 461 -11.52 0.34 0.67
N ILE A 462 -11.74 1.27 1.59
CA ILE A 462 -12.77 2.30 1.50
C ILE A 462 -12.09 3.67 1.30
N GLN A 463 -12.31 4.30 0.15
CA GLN A 463 -11.82 5.66 -0.16
C GLN A 463 -12.95 6.64 -0.52
N THR A 464 -14.20 6.16 -0.62
CA THR A 464 -15.39 6.96 -0.91
C THR A 464 -16.44 6.85 0.19
N ASP A 465 -17.45 7.73 0.15
CA ASP A 465 -18.58 7.67 1.09
C ASP A 465 -19.25 6.29 1.04
N SER A 466 -19.54 5.72 2.20
CA SER A 466 -20.08 4.37 2.34
C SER A 466 -21.28 4.34 3.28
N ASP A 467 -22.46 4.03 2.74
CA ASP A 467 -23.68 3.85 3.52
C ASP A 467 -23.99 2.36 3.70
N PHE A 468 -23.66 1.83 4.88
CA PHE A 468 -24.03 0.47 5.27
C PHE A 468 -25.52 0.34 5.64
N GLY A 469 -26.25 1.44 5.78
CA GLY A 469 -27.69 1.45 5.99
C GLY A 469 -28.13 0.62 7.21
N ASN A 470 -29.10 -0.27 7.00
CA ASN A 470 -29.59 -1.22 8.01
C ASN A 470 -29.04 -2.66 7.78
N ALA A 471 -28.09 -2.83 6.87
CA ALA A 471 -27.53 -4.14 6.55
C ALA A 471 -26.76 -4.71 7.75
N THR A 472 -26.71 -6.04 7.83
CA THR A 472 -25.96 -6.77 8.86
C THR A 472 -24.71 -7.40 8.26
N PHE A 473 -23.57 -7.27 8.92
CA PHE A 473 -22.30 -7.90 8.55
C PHE A 473 -21.91 -8.87 9.66
N ILE A 474 -21.87 -10.16 9.34
CA ILE A 474 -21.45 -11.22 10.26
C ILE A 474 -19.99 -11.53 9.96
N ILE A 475 -19.09 -11.11 10.86
CA ILE A 475 -17.64 -11.34 10.75
C ILE A 475 -17.31 -12.58 11.58
N ASP A 476 -16.90 -13.65 10.91
CA ASP A 476 -16.61 -14.93 11.56
C ASP A 476 -15.11 -15.10 11.84
N ASP A 477 -14.71 -14.94 13.10
CA ASP A 477 -13.29 -14.96 13.49
C ASP A 477 -12.82 -16.31 14.05
N ARG A 478 -13.64 -17.36 13.91
CA ARG A 478 -13.31 -18.70 14.42
C ARG A 478 -12.23 -19.39 13.62
N GLU A 479 -12.21 -19.20 12.30
CA GLU A 479 -11.23 -19.78 11.37
C GLU A 479 -10.79 -18.71 10.37
N VAL A 480 -9.64 -18.06 10.61
CA VAL A 480 -9.14 -16.95 9.78
C VAL A 480 -7.76 -17.27 9.21
N GLN A 481 -7.52 -16.92 7.95
CA GLN A 481 -6.21 -17.07 7.28
C GLN A 481 -5.22 -16.03 7.81
N ASN A 482 -5.66 -14.78 7.99
CA ASN A 482 -4.86 -13.69 8.53
C ASN A 482 -5.63 -12.89 9.58
N ARG A 483 -5.34 -13.14 10.87
CA ARG A 483 -5.95 -12.40 12.00
C ARG A 483 -5.51 -10.93 12.10
N THR A 484 -4.41 -10.55 11.45
CA THR A 484 -3.82 -9.21 11.56
C THR A 484 -4.30 -8.25 10.47
N ALA A 485 -5.00 -8.74 9.45
CA ALA A 485 -5.59 -7.91 8.41
C ALA A 485 -6.98 -7.39 8.84
N PRO A 486 -7.28 -6.10 8.58
CA PRO A 486 -8.63 -5.57 8.76
C PRO A 486 -9.60 -6.10 7.71
N VAL A 487 -10.88 -6.19 8.08
CA VAL A 487 -11.94 -6.50 7.14
C VAL A 487 -12.22 -5.27 6.27
N PHE A 488 -12.33 -4.09 6.90
CA PHE A 488 -12.48 -2.82 6.20
C PHE A 488 -11.32 -1.89 6.56
N LEU A 489 -10.66 -1.33 5.55
CA LEU A 489 -9.59 -0.36 5.69
C LEU A 489 -10.00 0.96 5.04
N VAL A 490 -10.26 1.97 5.87
CA VAL A 490 -10.55 3.33 5.42
C VAL A 490 -9.23 4.06 5.23
N LEU A 491 -8.84 4.30 3.98
CA LEU A 491 -7.50 4.77 3.60
C LEU A 491 -7.58 6.05 2.76
N SER A 492 -6.54 6.88 2.83
CA SER A 492 -6.37 8.03 1.94
C SER A 492 -5.91 7.59 0.56
N SER A 493 -6.35 8.28 -0.49
CA SER A 493 -5.73 8.15 -1.82
C SER A 493 -4.41 8.92 -1.92
N LEU A 494 -4.05 9.71 -0.91
CA LEU A 494 -2.79 10.44 -0.83
C LEU A 494 -1.71 9.55 -0.20
N GLU A 495 -0.58 9.43 -0.89
CA GLU A 495 0.53 8.60 -0.42
C GLU A 495 1.35 9.29 0.68
N SER A 496 1.74 8.51 1.69
CA SER A 496 2.72 8.92 2.69
C SER A 496 4.13 8.90 2.09
N TYR A 497 4.95 9.88 2.42
CA TYR A 497 6.34 9.95 1.97
C TYR A 497 7.29 10.31 3.11
N SER A 498 8.57 9.95 2.94
CA SER A 498 9.64 10.33 3.86
C SER A 498 10.30 11.62 3.42
N LEU A 499 10.79 12.40 4.38
CA LEU A 499 11.59 13.60 4.13
C LEU A 499 12.88 13.53 4.95
N ASP A 500 13.97 13.99 4.35
CA ASP A 500 15.24 14.22 5.02
C ASP A 500 15.39 15.71 5.35
N GLY A 501 15.88 16.05 6.56
CA GLY A 501 16.28 17.43 6.87
C GLY A 501 16.14 17.82 8.33
N ILE A 502 15.10 17.35 9.02
CA ILE A 502 14.93 17.59 10.46
C ILE A 502 15.76 16.58 11.23
N LYS A 503 16.76 17.05 11.96
CA LYS A 503 17.61 16.19 12.80
C LYS A 503 17.21 16.21 14.27
N SER A 504 16.61 17.29 14.75
CA SER A 504 16.20 17.44 16.14
C SER A 504 14.99 18.37 16.23
N VAL A 505 14.15 18.15 17.24
CA VAL A 505 12.96 18.96 17.52
C VAL A 505 12.86 19.16 19.03
N LYS A 506 12.43 20.33 19.49
CA LYS A 506 12.21 20.59 20.91
C LYS A 506 10.73 20.50 21.29
N ARG A 507 10.47 20.12 22.54
CA ARG A 507 9.12 20.10 23.11
C ARG A 507 8.51 21.50 22.96
N ASN A 508 7.23 21.56 22.58
CA ASN A 508 6.48 22.80 22.32
C ASN A 508 7.07 23.69 21.22
N GLN A 509 7.93 23.17 20.33
CA GLN A 509 8.39 23.92 19.17
C GLN A 509 7.18 24.27 18.27
N GLU A 510 7.02 25.55 17.95
CA GLU A 510 5.84 26.05 17.24
C GLU A 510 5.89 25.81 15.73
N LYS A 511 7.08 25.51 15.18
CA LYS A 511 7.29 25.36 13.74
C LYS A 511 8.37 24.34 13.42
N LEU A 512 8.08 23.44 12.48
CA LEU A 512 9.06 22.58 11.83
C LEU A 512 9.58 23.29 10.56
N ASP A 513 10.88 23.17 10.30
CA ASP A 513 11.52 23.78 9.12
C ASP A 513 11.23 22.92 7.87
N LEU A 514 9.98 22.96 7.42
CA LEU A 514 9.43 22.19 6.30
C LEU A 514 8.55 23.09 5.43
N GLU A 515 8.54 22.81 4.13
CA GLU A 515 7.58 23.37 3.18
C GLU A 515 6.86 22.21 2.48
N LEU A 516 5.54 22.18 2.56
CA LEU A 516 4.69 21.09 2.10
C LEU A 516 3.64 21.60 1.12
N ALA A 517 3.08 20.70 0.31
CA ALA A 517 2.01 21.05 -0.64
C ALA A 517 0.70 21.50 0.05
N GLY A 518 0.46 21.04 1.27
CA GLY A 518 -0.75 21.31 2.06
C GLY A 518 -0.56 20.90 3.53
N PRO A 519 -1.62 20.98 4.35
CA PRO A 519 -1.62 20.45 5.71
C PRO A 519 -1.31 18.94 5.73
N ALA A 520 -0.56 18.51 6.73
CA ALA A 520 -0.11 17.12 6.84
C ALA A 520 0.07 16.69 8.30
N LEU A 521 0.07 15.38 8.50
CA LEU A 521 0.55 14.73 9.72
C LEU A 521 2.01 14.34 9.53
N VAL A 522 2.88 14.82 10.41
CA VAL A 522 4.29 14.46 10.49
C VAL A 522 4.48 13.52 11.67
N THR A 523 4.96 12.31 11.41
CA THR A 523 5.34 11.37 12.47
C THR A 523 6.85 11.36 12.62
N LEU A 524 7.32 11.61 13.85
CA LEU A 524 8.73 11.55 14.20
C LEU A 524 9.00 10.32 15.06
N THR A 525 10.12 9.65 14.80
CA THR A 525 10.59 8.53 15.62
C THR A 525 12.08 8.67 15.91
N ASP A 526 12.45 8.44 17.17
CA ASP A 526 13.81 8.16 17.60
C ASP A 526 13.87 6.72 18.15
N ALA A 527 14.43 5.82 17.36
CA ALA A 527 14.54 4.40 17.71
C ALA A 527 15.57 4.13 18.82
N THR A 528 16.47 5.07 19.10
CA THR A 528 17.57 4.92 20.08
C THR A 528 17.13 5.24 21.50
N THR A 529 16.14 6.13 21.65
CA THR A 529 15.56 6.50 22.94
C THR A 529 14.35 5.62 23.25
N LYS A 530 14.35 4.94 24.41
CA LYS A 530 13.23 4.12 24.87
C LYS A 530 12.44 4.83 25.96
N ARG A 531 11.12 4.91 25.76
CA ARG A 531 10.13 5.47 26.69
C ARG A 531 9.14 4.38 27.11
N TYR A 532 8.36 4.61 28.16
CA TYR A 532 7.27 3.71 28.59
C TYR A 532 7.75 2.30 28.97
N ILE A 533 8.90 2.22 29.63
CA ILE A 533 9.44 0.96 30.17
C ILE A 533 8.49 0.48 31.28
N ARG A 534 7.72 -0.56 30.99
CA ARG A 534 6.56 -0.95 31.80
C ARG A 534 6.97 -1.58 33.13
N PHE A 535 6.33 -1.16 34.21
CA PHE A 535 6.47 -1.76 35.55
C PHE A 535 5.43 -2.87 35.79
N GLY A 536 5.78 -3.86 36.61
CA GLY A 536 4.87 -4.92 37.06
C GLY A 536 4.89 -6.19 36.20
N PRO A 537 3.85 -7.04 36.30
CA PRO A 537 3.84 -8.38 35.71
C PRO A 537 4.05 -8.47 34.19
N ASN A 538 3.80 -7.38 33.48
CA ASN A 538 3.92 -7.27 32.02
C ASN A 538 5.12 -6.40 31.60
N GLN A 539 6.20 -6.41 32.39
CA GLN A 539 7.44 -5.68 32.11
C GLN A 539 7.97 -5.88 30.69
N ASN A 540 8.53 -4.82 30.11
CA ASN A 540 9.08 -4.81 28.74
C ASN A 540 10.30 -3.86 28.65
N SER A 541 10.89 -3.72 27.46
CA SER A 541 12.05 -2.86 27.21
C SER A 541 11.68 -1.44 26.77
N GLY A 542 10.42 -1.02 26.95
CA GLY A 542 9.89 0.24 26.44
C GLY A 542 9.63 0.27 24.93
N ALA A 543 9.14 1.41 24.46
CA ALA A 543 8.87 1.73 23.06
C ALA A 543 9.81 2.84 22.57
N SER A 544 10.11 2.87 21.28
CA SER A 544 10.85 3.99 20.66
C SER A 544 10.13 5.30 20.92
N GLN A 545 10.89 6.37 21.21
CA GLN A 545 10.31 7.70 21.36
C GLN A 545 9.67 8.12 20.03
N THR A 546 8.42 8.58 20.09
CA THR A 546 7.67 8.96 18.90
C THR A 546 6.61 9.99 19.23
N ASP A 547 6.27 10.81 18.23
CA ASP A 547 5.19 11.78 18.28
C ASP A 547 4.55 11.95 16.90
N ILE A 548 3.26 12.25 16.88
CA ILE A 548 2.50 12.60 15.67
C ILE A 548 2.07 14.06 15.77
N ILE A 549 2.35 14.82 14.73
CA ILE A 549 2.34 16.29 14.75
C ILE A 549 1.50 16.76 13.56
N LEU A 550 0.47 17.56 13.84
CA LEU A 550 -0.29 18.25 12.80
C LEU A 550 0.42 19.54 12.43
N VAL A 551 0.70 19.73 11.14
CA VAL A 551 1.31 20.97 10.62
C VAL A 551 0.54 21.53 9.44
N ASP A 552 0.61 22.86 9.27
CA ASP A 552 0.19 23.52 8.03
C ASP A 552 1.24 23.35 6.92
N LYS A 553 0.94 23.89 5.73
CA LYS A 553 1.83 23.84 4.56
C LYS A 553 3.21 24.48 4.76
N ASN A 554 3.35 25.37 5.75
CA ASN A 554 4.59 26.07 6.07
C ASN A 554 5.32 25.43 7.26
N GLY A 555 4.87 24.25 7.72
CA GLY A 555 5.42 23.55 8.87
C GLY A 555 5.02 24.13 10.23
N ASN A 556 4.05 25.06 10.31
CA ASN A 556 3.59 25.56 11.60
C ASN A 556 2.79 24.47 12.33
N VAL A 557 3.15 24.18 13.57
CA VAL A 557 2.54 23.13 14.40
C VAL A 557 1.21 23.63 14.97
N ASP A 558 0.20 22.77 15.01
CA ASP A 558 -1.08 23.07 15.68
C ASP A 558 -0.84 23.35 17.17
N GLU A 559 -1.18 24.58 17.60
CA GLU A 559 -1.05 25.04 18.98
C GLU A 559 -1.82 24.19 19.99
N ASN A 560 -2.90 23.54 19.54
CA ASN A 560 -3.74 22.68 20.37
C ASN A 560 -3.19 21.25 20.46
N ALA A 561 -2.22 20.87 19.62
CA ALA A 561 -1.62 19.54 19.60
C ALA A 561 -0.08 19.60 19.63
N PRO A 562 0.53 20.25 20.65
CA PRO A 562 1.95 20.56 20.66
C PRO A 562 2.82 19.31 20.67
N ILE A 563 4.08 19.48 20.27
CA ILE A 563 5.10 18.43 20.34
C ILE A 563 5.40 18.12 21.81
N ILE A 564 5.30 16.85 22.20
CA ILE A 564 5.35 16.43 23.61
C ILE A 564 6.74 15.99 24.09
N TRP A 565 7.69 15.82 23.17
CA TRP A 565 9.05 15.36 23.47
C TRP A 565 10.13 16.28 22.89
N ASP A 566 11.26 16.33 23.59
CA ASP A 566 12.52 16.73 22.96
C ASP A 566 13.07 15.52 22.19
N PHE A 567 13.31 15.72 20.90
CA PHE A 567 14.01 14.81 20.01
C PHE A 567 15.41 15.36 19.76
N ASP A 568 16.42 14.80 20.43
CA ASP A 568 17.81 15.18 20.17
C ASP A 568 18.35 14.56 18.87
N GLN A 569 17.69 13.51 18.39
CA GLN A 569 17.86 12.95 17.05
C GLN A 569 16.54 12.41 16.51
N ILE A 570 16.46 12.24 15.19
CA ILE A 570 15.33 11.63 14.47
C ILE A 570 15.89 10.51 13.59
N THR A 571 15.43 9.28 13.82
CA THR A 571 15.85 8.10 13.05
C THR A 571 14.93 7.83 11.87
N GLU A 572 13.67 8.26 11.96
CA GLU A 572 12.66 8.09 10.92
C GLU A 572 11.65 9.24 10.99
N MET A 573 11.25 9.73 9.82
CA MET A 573 10.22 10.74 9.66
C MET A 573 9.32 10.39 8.47
N SER A 574 8.01 10.42 8.68
CA SER A 574 7.01 10.28 7.62
C SER A 574 6.05 11.46 7.61
N VAL A 575 5.58 11.82 6.42
CA VAL A 575 4.62 12.87 6.16
C VAL A 575 3.43 12.28 5.44
N LEU A 576 2.26 12.40 6.05
CA LEU A 576 0.98 11.97 5.48
C LEU A 576 0.13 13.22 5.18
N PRO A 577 -0.11 13.53 3.89
CA PRO A 577 -1.04 14.59 3.50
C PRO A 577 -2.45 14.36 4.04
N ILE A 578 -3.21 15.44 4.27
CA ILE A 578 -4.58 15.37 4.76
C ILE A 578 -5.56 15.56 3.61
N ASP A 579 -6.47 14.61 3.41
CA ASP A 579 -7.59 14.74 2.49
C ASP A 579 -8.44 15.98 2.80
N GLU A 580 -8.75 16.82 1.82
CA GLU A 580 -9.60 18.00 2.05
C GLU A 580 -11.06 17.64 2.33
N LYS A 581 -11.57 16.58 1.68
CA LYS A 581 -12.97 16.16 1.80
C LYS A 581 -13.18 15.23 2.98
N ILE A 582 -14.28 15.46 3.69
CA ILE A 582 -14.77 14.53 4.72
C ILE A 582 -15.34 13.29 4.03
N LEU A 583 -14.88 12.10 4.44
CA LEU A 583 -15.47 10.82 4.06
C LEU A 583 -16.48 10.41 5.12
N LYS A 584 -17.66 9.97 4.70
CA LYS A 584 -18.74 9.52 5.59
C LYS A 584 -18.93 8.01 5.52
N ILE A 585 -19.03 7.40 6.69
CA ILE A 585 -19.42 6.01 6.88
C ILE A 585 -20.69 6.00 7.72
N THR A 586 -21.81 5.53 7.18
CA THR A 586 -23.10 5.60 7.87
C THR A 586 -23.74 4.23 8.05
N GLY A 587 -24.37 4.03 9.21
CA GLY A 587 -25.16 2.84 9.50
C GLY A 587 -24.36 1.54 9.61
N GLY A 588 -25.06 0.43 9.41
CA GLY A 588 -24.53 -0.92 9.47
C GLY A 588 -24.59 -1.55 10.85
N LYS A 589 -24.98 -2.82 10.88
CA LYS A 589 -24.95 -3.67 12.07
C LYS A 589 -23.88 -4.74 11.91
N PHE A 590 -22.82 -4.65 12.68
CA PHE A 590 -21.70 -5.59 12.67
C PHE A 590 -21.84 -6.58 13.82
N ILE A 591 -21.65 -7.86 13.51
CA ILE A 591 -21.67 -8.96 14.48
C ILE A 591 -20.36 -9.72 14.34
N THR A 592 -19.46 -9.59 15.31
CA THR A 592 -18.28 -10.45 15.39
C THR A 592 -18.63 -11.75 16.10
N ILE A 593 -18.45 -12.88 15.42
CA ILE A 593 -18.41 -14.20 16.05
C ILE A 593 -16.98 -14.42 16.55
N ALA A 594 -16.79 -14.33 17.86
CA ALA A 594 -15.47 -14.29 18.45
C ALA A 594 -14.66 -15.57 18.17
N ASN A 595 -13.36 -15.39 17.93
CA ASN A 595 -12.35 -16.43 17.93
C ASN A 595 -12.43 -17.33 19.19
N GLN A 596 -11.93 -18.56 19.05
CA GLN A 596 -11.90 -19.56 20.12
C GLN A 596 -10.46 -20.00 20.43
N GLU A 597 -9.48 -19.12 20.17
CA GLU A 597 -8.07 -19.43 20.43
C GLU A 597 -7.77 -19.55 21.93
N GLU A 598 -6.62 -20.14 22.25
CA GLU A 598 -6.06 -20.04 23.60
C GLU A 598 -5.71 -18.58 23.91
N SER A 599 -5.94 -18.16 25.16
CA SER A 599 -5.64 -16.81 25.62
C SER A 599 -4.14 -16.50 25.61
N LYS A 600 -3.68 -15.92 24.50
CA LYS A 600 -2.31 -15.42 24.25
C LYS A 600 -2.40 -14.05 23.59
N TYR A 601 -1.34 -13.25 23.64
CA TYR A 601 -1.28 -11.92 23.02
C TYR A 601 -1.19 -11.96 21.47
N ASN A 602 -2.12 -12.67 20.84
CA ASN A 602 -2.30 -12.79 19.40
C ASN A 602 -3.44 -11.86 18.96
N TYR A 603 -3.21 -10.56 18.94
CA TYR A 603 -4.28 -9.60 18.66
C TYR A 603 -4.95 -9.82 17.31
N TYR A 604 -6.28 -9.88 17.32
CA TYR A 604 -7.13 -9.87 16.14
C TYR A 604 -7.40 -8.42 15.71
N SER A 605 -7.24 -8.16 14.42
CA SER A 605 -7.49 -6.87 13.77
C SER A 605 -8.55 -6.98 12.70
N ARG A 606 -9.41 -8.01 12.74
CA ARG A 606 -10.56 -8.23 11.83
C ARG A 606 -11.67 -7.18 12.04
N ASN A 607 -11.36 -5.93 11.74
CA ASN A 607 -12.07 -4.75 12.22
C ASN A 607 -12.35 -3.74 11.09
N ILE A 608 -12.86 -2.56 11.47
CA ILE A 608 -12.82 -1.35 10.65
C ILE A 608 -11.62 -0.51 11.09
N SER A 609 -10.56 -0.53 10.28
CA SER A 609 -9.35 0.26 10.50
C SER A 609 -9.47 1.60 9.77
N ILE A 610 -9.43 2.70 10.53
CA ILE A 610 -9.53 4.06 9.98
C ILE A 610 -8.14 4.69 9.99
N GLN A 611 -7.54 4.78 8.80
CA GLN A 611 -6.21 5.35 8.55
C GLN A 611 -6.24 6.59 7.64
N ARG A 612 -7.44 7.13 7.43
CA ARG A 612 -7.69 8.36 6.67
C ARG A 612 -8.08 9.49 7.61
N SER A 613 -7.59 10.70 7.33
CA SER A 613 -8.01 11.90 8.05
C SER A 613 -9.38 12.40 7.55
N ASN A 614 -10.05 13.25 8.34
CA ASN A 614 -11.36 13.82 8.01
C ASN A 614 -12.42 12.75 7.72
N VAL A 615 -12.76 11.95 8.74
CA VAL A 615 -13.73 10.84 8.62
C VAL A 615 -14.86 11.02 9.65
N ILE A 616 -16.09 10.79 9.22
CA ILE A 616 -17.26 10.70 10.12
C ILE A 616 -17.82 9.29 10.03
N VAL A 617 -17.94 8.62 11.17
CA VAL A 617 -18.69 7.38 11.35
C VAL A 617 -19.98 7.70 12.11
N ASP A 618 -21.15 7.44 11.53
CA ASP A 618 -22.44 7.79 12.12
C ASP A 618 -23.41 6.61 12.15
N GLY A 619 -23.93 6.28 13.33
CA GLY A 619 -25.03 5.32 13.47
C GLY A 619 -24.63 3.85 13.33
N LEU A 620 -23.35 3.52 13.52
CA LEU A 620 -22.85 2.15 13.46
C LEU A 620 -23.24 1.37 14.73
N GLU A 621 -23.65 0.11 14.58
CA GLU A 621 -23.86 -0.82 15.69
C GLU A 621 -22.88 -1.99 15.60
N HIS A 622 -22.10 -2.25 16.65
CA HIS A 622 -21.26 -3.44 16.77
C HIS A 622 -21.69 -4.32 17.95
N ARG A 623 -21.81 -5.62 17.70
CA ARG A 623 -22.14 -6.66 18.68
C ARG A 623 -21.17 -7.83 18.60
N ILE A 624 -20.98 -8.49 19.73
CA ILE A 624 -20.12 -9.67 19.84
C ILE A 624 -20.97 -10.89 20.20
N GLN A 625 -20.68 -12.03 19.59
CA GLN A 625 -21.28 -13.33 19.87
C GLN A 625 -20.18 -14.40 20.02
N GLY A 626 -20.52 -15.52 20.67
CA GLY A 626 -19.64 -16.68 20.73
C GLY A 626 -18.48 -16.61 21.72
N GLU A 627 -18.33 -15.54 22.52
CA GLU A 627 -17.24 -15.47 23.52
C GLU A 627 -17.38 -16.55 24.61
N GLN A 628 -16.32 -17.34 24.78
CA GLN A 628 -16.19 -18.33 25.86
C GLN A 628 -15.41 -17.74 27.06
N ASP A 629 -14.88 -18.61 27.92
CA ASP A 629 -14.03 -18.23 29.05
C ASP A 629 -12.55 -18.04 28.64
N HIS A 630 -12.23 -18.32 27.38
CA HIS A 630 -10.94 -18.08 26.74
C HIS A 630 -11.12 -17.47 25.35
N GLY A 631 -10.04 -16.90 24.82
CA GLY A 631 -9.99 -16.30 23.48
C GLY A 631 -8.74 -15.44 23.31
N ALA A 632 -8.30 -15.22 22.08
CA ALA A 632 -7.31 -14.21 21.74
C ALA A 632 -7.92 -12.79 21.81
N PRO A 633 -7.13 -11.75 22.12
CA PRO A 633 -7.62 -10.40 22.32
C PRO A 633 -7.88 -9.68 20.99
N TYR A 634 -8.73 -8.64 21.00
CA TYR A 634 -9.01 -7.79 19.86
C TYR A 634 -8.35 -6.42 19.99
N GLY A 635 -7.86 -5.90 18.87
CA GLY A 635 -7.20 -4.60 18.75
C GLY A 635 -8.17 -3.43 18.54
N GLY A 636 -9.44 -3.55 18.90
CA GLY A 636 -10.50 -2.58 18.58
C GLY A 636 -11.26 -2.97 17.31
N PHE A 637 -12.58 -3.00 17.37
CA PHE A 637 -13.46 -3.07 16.18
C PHE A 637 -13.45 -1.75 15.39
N LEU A 638 -13.41 -0.61 16.10
CA LEU A 638 -13.03 0.67 15.52
C LEU A 638 -11.58 0.96 15.89
N ALA A 639 -10.67 0.75 14.93
CA ALA A 639 -9.24 1.00 15.10
C ALA A 639 -8.84 2.27 14.34
N ILE A 640 -8.78 3.40 15.04
CA ILE A 640 -8.45 4.71 14.48
C ILE A 640 -6.96 4.97 14.66
N SER A 641 -6.23 5.12 13.56
CA SER A 641 -4.77 5.32 13.64
C SER A 641 -4.15 6.09 12.50
N ASN A 642 -3.02 6.75 12.78
CA ASN A 642 -2.23 7.52 11.80
C ASN A 642 -3.07 8.56 11.04
N CYS A 643 -3.98 9.23 11.73
CA CYS A 643 -4.94 10.15 11.10
C CYS A 643 -5.36 11.28 12.05
N THR A 644 -6.10 12.26 11.53
CA THR A 644 -6.69 13.33 12.34
C THR A 644 -8.13 13.64 11.94
N ASN A 645 -8.88 14.27 12.85
CA ASN A 645 -10.25 14.73 12.64
C ASN A 645 -11.20 13.57 12.32
N VAL A 646 -11.28 12.61 13.24
CA VAL A 646 -12.22 11.48 13.15
C VAL A 646 -13.33 11.67 14.17
N THR A 647 -14.58 11.67 13.72
CA THR A 647 -15.76 11.70 14.60
C THR A 647 -16.53 10.40 14.48
N VAL A 648 -16.71 9.71 15.61
CA VAL A 648 -17.64 8.59 15.74
C VAL A 648 -18.85 9.09 16.50
N GLN A 649 -20.05 8.98 15.93
CA GLN A 649 -21.26 9.49 16.55
C GLN A 649 -22.46 8.57 16.42
N ASN A 650 -23.37 8.66 17.41
CA ASN A 650 -24.61 7.89 17.45
C ASN A 650 -24.41 6.37 17.37
N SER A 651 -23.21 5.88 17.71
CA SER A 651 -22.83 4.48 17.56
C SER A 651 -23.02 3.66 18.83
N ILE A 652 -23.31 2.38 18.65
CA ILE A 652 -23.45 1.38 19.71
C ILE A 652 -22.30 0.38 19.58
N LEU A 653 -21.58 0.13 20.66
CA LEU A 653 -20.35 -0.67 20.70
C LEU A 653 -20.44 -1.73 21.81
N THR A 654 -19.59 -2.75 21.81
CA THR A 654 -19.69 -3.89 22.75
C THR A 654 -18.33 -4.18 23.39
N GLY A 655 -18.24 -4.11 24.72
CA GLY A 655 -17.05 -4.55 25.45
C GLY A 655 -16.86 -6.06 25.41
N HIS A 656 -15.62 -6.53 25.27
CA HIS A 656 -15.24 -7.94 25.31
C HIS A 656 -15.15 -8.51 26.72
N LYS A 657 -15.34 -9.82 26.86
CA LYS A 657 -15.05 -10.54 28.12
C LYS A 657 -13.58 -10.40 28.51
N THR A 658 -13.30 -10.42 29.81
CA THR A 658 -11.94 -10.44 30.34
C THR A 658 -11.37 -11.84 30.27
N TYR A 659 -10.37 -12.04 29.41
CA TYR A 659 -9.57 -13.26 29.38
C TYR A 659 -8.35 -13.17 30.31
N GLN A 660 -7.75 -14.32 30.62
CA GLN A 660 -6.52 -14.40 31.42
C GLN A 660 -5.41 -15.11 30.64
N THR A 661 -4.18 -14.66 30.82
CA THR A 661 -2.97 -15.26 30.22
C THR A 661 -1.79 -15.18 31.20
N ILE A 662 -0.61 -15.67 30.80
CA ILE A 662 0.62 -15.55 31.59
C ILE A 662 1.40 -14.33 31.13
N GLY A 663 1.68 -13.40 32.04
CA GLY A 663 2.47 -12.20 31.77
C GLY A 663 3.97 -12.49 31.66
N ASN A 664 4.76 -11.49 31.24
CA ASN A 664 6.21 -11.62 31.05
C ASN A 664 6.97 -11.98 32.34
N ALA A 665 6.40 -11.69 33.51
CA ALA A 665 6.93 -12.09 34.81
C ALA A 665 6.57 -13.54 35.22
N GLY A 666 5.90 -14.32 34.36
CA GLY A 666 5.52 -15.71 34.63
C GLY A 666 4.28 -15.88 35.52
N THR A 667 3.55 -14.81 35.80
CA THR A 667 2.34 -14.81 36.64
C THR A 667 1.08 -14.59 35.81
N THR A 668 -0.06 -15.12 36.27
CA THR A 668 -1.35 -14.87 35.62
C THR A 668 -1.71 -13.38 35.62
N VAL A 669 -2.13 -12.88 34.47
CA VAL A 669 -2.59 -11.50 34.24
C VAL A 669 -3.89 -11.51 33.44
N SER A 670 -4.74 -10.52 33.67
CA SER A 670 -5.86 -10.25 32.76
C SER A 670 -5.34 -9.69 31.44
N MET A 671 -5.97 -10.09 30.33
CA MET A 671 -5.58 -9.75 28.98
C MET A 671 -6.51 -8.70 28.40
N GLY A 672 -5.93 -7.65 27.80
CA GLY A 672 -6.72 -6.55 27.27
C GLY A 672 -7.25 -6.80 25.88
N SER A 673 -8.58 -6.74 25.75
CA SER A 673 -9.32 -6.81 24.49
C SER A 673 -10.19 -5.56 24.35
N TYR A 674 -10.24 -4.95 23.17
CA TYR A 674 -10.88 -3.65 22.98
C TYR A 674 -11.88 -3.68 21.84
N ASP A 675 -12.91 -2.85 21.95
CA ASP A 675 -13.80 -2.52 20.84
C ASP A 675 -13.42 -1.20 20.16
N ILE A 676 -12.71 -0.33 20.90
CA ILE A 676 -12.19 0.94 20.42
C ILE A 676 -10.68 0.99 20.66
N LEU A 677 -9.92 1.26 19.60
CA LEU A 677 -8.51 1.61 19.71
C LEU A 677 -8.26 2.95 19.02
N VAL A 678 -7.62 3.87 19.73
CA VAL A 678 -7.13 5.14 19.15
C VAL A 678 -5.62 5.19 19.29
N ASN A 679 -4.89 5.08 18.19
CA ASN A 679 -3.44 4.96 18.21
C ASN A 679 -2.77 5.91 17.21
N ARG A 680 -1.91 6.83 17.66
CA ARG A 680 -1.29 7.83 16.77
C ARG A 680 -2.34 8.65 16.01
N ALA A 681 -3.34 9.17 16.70
CA ALA A 681 -4.39 9.99 16.08
C ALA A 681 -4.66 11.28 16.83
N LEU A 682 -5.05 12.34 16.11
CA LEU A 682 -5.31 13.67 16.67
C LEU A 682 -6.76 14.10 16.43
N ASN A 683 -7.36 14.84 17.36
CA ASN A 683 -8.69 15.41 17.22
C ASN A 683 -9.75 14.31 16.96
N VAL A 684 -9.79 13.30 17.83
CA VAL A 684 -10.73 12.17 17.73
C VAL A 684 -11.88 12.39 18.71
N SER A 685 -13.10 12.34 18.20
CA SER A 685 -14.32 12.59 18.98
C SER A 685 -15.25 11.39 18.97
N PHE A 686 -15.74 11.01 20.15
CA PHE A 686 -16.87 10.10 20.34
C PHE A 686 -18.07 10.91 20.86
N ILE A 687 -19.19 10.92 20.13
CA ILE A 687 -20.35 11.76 20.42
C ILE A 687 -21.61 10.90 20.47
N ASN A 688 -22.32 10.90 21.61
CA ASN A 688 -23.56 10.13 21.76
C ASN A 688 -23.37 8.63 21.47
N CYS A 689 -22.29 8.05 21.99
CA CYS A 689 -21.98 6.62 21.83
C CYS A 689 -22.26 5.84 23.12
N SER A 690 -22.65 4.56 23.00
CA SER A 690 -22.95 3.72 24.17
C SER A 690 -22.43 2.29 24.03
N GLN A 691 -22.21 1.65 25.18
CA GLN A 691 -21.89 0.22 25.26
C GLN A 691 -23.18 -0.61 25.36
N THR A 692 -23.22 -1.79 24.71
CA THR A 692 -24.36 -2.72 24.79
C THR A 692 -24.45 -3.48 26.11
N ASN A 693 -23.30 -3.93 26.65
CA ASN A 693 -23.23 -4.65 27.92
C ASN A 693 -23.11 -3.70 29.12
N ASP A 694 -23.45 -4.20 30.31
CA ASP A 694 -23.42 -3.45 31.56
C ASP A 694 -22.03 -2.85 31.83
N ILE A 695 -21.96 -1.52 31.86
CA ILE A 695 -20.71 -0.78 32.06
C ILE A 695 -20.09 -1.02 33.45
N ASP A 696 -20.85 -1.53 34.41
CA ASP A 696 -20.38 -1.85 35.76
C ASP A 696 -19.98 -3.33 35.96
N ASP A 697 -20.20 -4.18 34.95
CA ASP A 697 -19.86 -5.60 35.02
C ASP A 697 -18.36 -5.82 34.79
N SER A 698 -17.66 -6.21 35.86
CA SER A 698 -16.23 -6.46 35.86
C SER A 698 -15.82 -7.79 35.20
N THR A 699 -16.77 -8.58 34.70
CA THR A 699 -16.45 -9.73 33.84
C THR A 699 -16.02 -9.29 32.44
N PHE A 700 -16.35 -8.06 32.03
CA PHE A 700 -15.89 -7.45 30.78
C PHE A 700 -14.64 -6.58 31.00
N TRP A 701 -13.72 -6.58 30.04
CA TRP A 701 -12.42 -5.91 30.21
C TRP A 701 -12.53 -4.39 30.20
N GLY A 702 -13.33 -3.82 29.30
CA GLY A 702 -13.42 -2.37 29.12
C GLY A 702 -13.26 -1.98 27.66
N ILE A 703 -14.03 -0.99 27.24
CA ILE A 703 -14.33 -0.81 25.82
C ILE A 703 -13.17 -0.27 24.97
N MET A 704 -12.29 0.54 25.57
CA MET A 704 -11.31 1.31 24.80
C MET A 704 -9.87 1.22 25.32
N GLY A 705 -8.91 1.49 24.44
CA GLY A 705 -7.53 1.83 24.76
C GLY A 705 -7.02 2.93 23.82
N SER A 706 -6.12 3.80 24.31
CA SER A 706 -5.51 4.84 23.48
C SER A 706 -3.99 5.00 23.68
N ASN A 707 -3.29 5.30 22.59
CA ASN A 707 -1.83 5.46 22.53
C ASN A 707 -1.45 6.59 21.56
N TYR A 708 -0.38 7.33 21.87
CA TYR A 708 0.24 8.37 21.05
C TYR A 708 -0.75 9.36 20.42
N SER A 709 -1.84 9.68 21.13
CA SER A 709 -2.99 10.41 20.57
C SER A 709 -3.20 11.74 21.25
N LYS A 710 -3.72 12.73 20.52
CA LYS A 710 -3.92 14.09 21.05
C LYS A 710 -5.34 14.58 20.86
N ASN A 711 -5.83 15.39 21.79
CA ASN A 711 -7.13 16.04 21.73
C ASN A 711 -8.29 15.03 21.58
N LEU A 712 -8.40 14.13 22.57
CA LEU A 712 -9.49 13.15 22.61
C LEU A 712 -10.74 13.77 23.26
N LEU A 713 -11.89 13.66 22.60
CA LEU A 713 -13.18 14.14 23.10
C LEU A 713 -14.18 12.99 23.25
N PHE A 714 -14.80 12.90 24.43
CA PHE A 714 -15.94 12.01 24.70
C PHE A 714 -17.09 12.86 25.20
N ASP A 715 -18.17 12.95 24.42
CA ASP A 715 -19.35 13.77 24.73
C ASP A 715 -20.62 12.91 24.66
N LYS A 716 -21.42 12.91 25.74
CA LYS A 716 -22.64 12.09 25.83
C LYS A 716 -22.37 10.60 25.66
N CYS A 717 -21.22 10.12 26.14
CA CYS A 717 -20.86 8.71 26.06
C CYS A 717 -21.30 7.93 27.31
N THR A 718 -21.70 6.67 27.13
CA THR A 718 -21.93 5.72 28.23
C THR A 718 -21.03 4.50 28.03
N PHE A 719 -19.88 4.48 28.69
CA PHE A 719 -18.83 3.47 28.49
C PHE A 719 -18.34 2.87 29.80
N SER A 720 -17.75 1.68 29.74
CA SER A 720 -17.12 1.03 30.89
C SER A 720 -15.87 1.78 31.40
N ARG A 721 -15.15 2.46 30.50
CA ARG A 721 -13.97 3.27 30.85
C ARG A 721 -13.55 4.30 29.81
N PHE A 722 -12.64 5.18 30.24
CA PHE A 722 -11.64 5.84 29.40
C PHE A 722 -10.25 5.30 29.76
N ASP A 723 -9.41 4.99 28.77
CA ASP A 723 -8.07 4.42 28.99
C ASP A 723 -7.00 5.04 28.09
N ALA A 724 -6.00 5.68 28.72
CA ALA A 724 -4.84 6.31 28.07
C ALA A 724 -3.53 5.67 28.52
N HIS A 725 -2.78 5.09 27.57
CA HIS A 725 -1.62 4.24 27.84
C HIS A 725 -0.26 4.90 27.62
N MET A 726 0.01 5.46 26.45
CA MET A 726 1.33 6.00 26.10
C MET A 726 1.10 7.28 25.30
N GLY A 727 1.85 8.35 25.56
CA GLY A 727 1.89 9.53 24.68
C GLY A 727 0.56 10.24 24.44
N VAL A 728 -0.41 10.10 25.33
CA VAL A 728 -1.70 10.78 25.19
C VAL A 728 -1.59 12.22 25.70
N ALA A 729 -2.09 13.19 24.93
CA ALA A 729 -2.06 14.60 25.30
C ALA A 729 -3.42 15.26 25.10
N ASN A 730 -3.88 16.02 26.10
CA ASN A 730 -5.17 16.70 26.11
C ASN A 730 -6.38 15.77 25.93
N THR A 731 -7.24 15.74 26.94
CA THR A 731 -8.46 14.91 26.93
C THR A 731 -9.62 15.71 27.49
N THR A 732 -10.80 15.56 26.89
CA THR A 732 -12.06 16.07 27.44
C THR A 732 -13.10 14.97 27.48
N ILE A 733 -13.65 14.73 28.67
CA ILE A 733 -14.80 13.86 28.90
C ILE A 733 -15.92 14.73 29.43
N ARG A 734 -17.04 14.78 28.72
CA ARG A 734 -18.17 15.63 29.10
C ARG A 734 -19.52 14.96 28.91
N ASN A 735 -20.48 15.35 29.75
CA ASN A 735 -21.86 14.86 29.68
C ASN A 735 -21.97 13.33 29.65
N SER A 736 -21.00 12.62 30.24
CA SER A 736 -20.78 11.19 30.02
C SER A 736 -20.88 10.38 31.31
N THR A 737 -21.11 9.08 31.18
CA THR A 737 -21.08 8.12 32.29
C THR A 737 -20.01 7.06 32.05
N LEU A 738 -19.09 6.91 33.00
CA LEU A 738 -18.04 5.89 32.98
C LEU A 738 -18.26 4.86 34.09
N GLY A 739 -18.21 3.58 33.72
CA GLY A 739 -18.52 2.43 34.58
C GLY A 739 -17.39 1.98 35.51
N HIS A 740 -17.34 0.67 35.79
CA HIS A 740 -16.53 0.09 36.88
C HIS A 740 -15.02 0.32 36.76
N MET A 741 -14.51 0.45 35.54
CA MET A 741 -13.08 0.71 35.27
C MET A 741 -12.76 2.20 35.33
N GLY A 742 -13.75 3.08 35.19
CA GLY A 742 -13.61 4.53 35.33
C GLY A 742 -12.59 5.13 34.37
N ILE A 743 -11.75 6.02 34.89
CA ILE A 743 -10.70 6.69 34.11
C ILE A 743 -9.36 6.10 34.50
N ASN A 744 -8.67 5.49 33.54
CA ASN A 744 -7.28 5.05 33.67
C ASN A 744 -6.43 5.88 32.71
N ALA A 745 -5.43 6.59 33.22
CA ALA A 745 -4.68 7.48 32.35
C ALA A 745 -3.22 7.62 32.72
N ILE A 746 -2.38 7.77 31.69
CA ILE A 746 -1.20 8.61 31.76
C ILE A 746 -1.21 9.61 30.60
N GLY A 747 -0.43 10.67 30.71
CA GLY A 747 -0.32 11.62 29.61
C GLY A 747 0.30 12.96 29.97
N THR A 748 -0.07 13.98 29.18
CA THR A 748 0.37 15.36 29.35
C THR A 748 -0.73 16.34 28.94
N GLY A 749 -0.56 17.61 29.30
CA GLY A 749 -1.47 18.69 28.94
C GLY A 749 -2.68 18.76 29.85
N THR A 750 -3.83 19.18 29.31
CA THR A 750 -5.05 19.42 30.10
C THR A 750 -6.01 18.24 29.99
N PHE A 751 -6.33 17.60 31.11
CA PHE A 751 -7.43 16.66 31.21
C PHE A 751 -8.64 17.35 31.83
N THR A 752 -9.73 17.49 31.08
CA THR A 752 -11.00 17.99 31.59
C THR A 752 -12.03 16.86 31.71
N VAL A 753 -12.71 16.80 32.85
CA VAL A 753 -13.89 15.97 33.08
C VAL A 753 -15.01 16.90 33.56
N GLU A 754 -16.09 17.01 32.80
CA GLU A 754 -17.19 17.93 33.12
C GLU A 754 -18.57 17.28 32.99
N ASN A 755 -19.51 17.68 33.84
CA ASN A 755 -20.92 17.25 33.77
C ASN A 755 -21.09 15.72 33.65
N SER A 756 -20.25 14.95 34.34
CA SER A 756 -20.11 13.50 34.11
C SER A 756 -20.25 12.68 35.40
N ILE A 757 -20.66 11.42 35.25
CA ILE A 757 -20.77 10.45 36.35
C ILE A 757 -19.65 9.41 36.21
N ILE A 758 -18.81 9.28 37.22
CA ILE A 758 -17.70 8.33 37.24
C ILE A 758 -17.96 7.27 38.31
N ARG A 759 -17.94 6.00 37.92
CA ARG A 759 -18.32 4.86 38.78
C ARG A 759 -17.16 3.90 39.05
N GLY A 760 -15.94 4.33 38.74
CA GLY A 760 -14.72 3.57 39.00
C GLY A 760 -14.34 3.51 40.49
N ARG A 761 -13.25 2.80 40.80
CA ARG A 761 -12.69 2.75 42.17
C ARG A 761 -12.08 4.09 42.63
N SER A 762 -11.66 4.91 41.69
CA SER A 762 -11.21 6.28 41.90
C SER A 762 -11.84 7.19 40.85
N LEU A 763 -11.81 8.49 41.10
CA LEU A 763 -12.27 9.49 40.13
C LEU A 763 -11.33 9.53 38.92
N ILE A 764 -10.01 9.51 39.17
CA ILE A 764 -8.95 9.32 38.18
C ILE A 764 -7.95 8.30 38.71
N ASN A 765 -7.64 7.26 37.94
CA ASN A 765 -6.55 6.33 38.25
C ASN A 765 -5.37 6.60 37.31
N LEU A 766 -4.27 7.10 37.87
CA LEU A 766 -3.02 7.28 37.13
C LEU A 766 -2.29 5.95 37.03
N ARG A 767 -2.10 5.43 35.82
CA ARG A 767 -1.68 4.04 35.63
C ARG A 767 -0.27 3.78 36.15
N SER A 768 -0.17 2.90 37.13
CA SER A 768 1.08 2.56 37.81
C SER A 768 2.08 1.79 36.94
N ASP A 769 1.59 1.01 35.97
CA ASP A 769 2.45 0.27 35.05
C ASP A 769 3.27 1.19 34.13
N TYR A 770 2.94 2.48 34.09
CA TYR A 770 3.67 3.53 33.38
C TYR A 770 4.00 4.74 34.27
N GLY A 771 4.20 4.50 35.57
CA GLY A 771 4.74 5.48 36.51
C GLY A 771 3.74 6.49 37.06
N SER A 772 2.44 6.24 36.84
CA SER A 772 1.33 7.07 37.32
C SER A 772 1.46 8.54 36.88
N THR A 773 1.86 8.77 35.63
CA THR A 773 2.22 10.11 35.17
C THR A 773 1.07 10.86 34.48
N TRP A 774 0.83 12.11 34.86
CA TRP A 774 0.13 13.11 34.04
C TRP A 774 0.81 14.47 34.19
N GLN A 775 1.57 14.90 33.17
CA GLN A 775 2.27 16.18 33.21
C GLN A 775 1.38 17.32 32.72
N GLY A 776 0.73 18.05 33.63
CA GLY A 776 -0.11 19.19 33.28
C GLY A 776 -1.23 19.41 34.28
N LYS A 777 -2.43 19.72 33.79
CA LYS A 777 -3.58 20.09 34.62
C LYS A 777 -4.68 19.04 34.59
N LEU A 778 -5.32 18.80 35.74
CA LEU A 778 -6.61 18.11 35.82
C LEU A 778 -7.70 19.10 36.21
N ILE A 779 -8.81 19.09 35.46
CA ILE A 779 -9.97 19.94 35.68
C ILE A 779 -11.20 19.05 35.80
N ILE A 780 -11.87 19.08 36.95
CA ILE A 780 -13.07 18.32 37.24
C ILE A 780 -14.19 19.30 37.60
N LYS A 781 -15.29 19.30 36.85
CA LYS A 781 -16.38 20.27 37.03
C LYS A 781 -17.76 19.62 36.97
N ASN A 782 -18.61 19.92 37.94
CA ASN A 782 -20.02 19.48 37.96
C ASN A 782 -20.17 17.95 37.83
N CYS A 783 -19.32 17.18 38.50
CA CYS A 783 -19.29 15.73 38.39
C CYS A 783 -19.96 15.04 39.58
N THR A 784 -20.38 13.79 39.37
CA THR A 784 -20.71 12.86 40.45
C THR A 784 -19.74 11.69 40.42
N PHE A 785 -19.09 11.41 41.54
CA PHE A 785 -18.24 10.25 41.72
C PHE A 785 -18.95 9.22 42.61
N ILE A 786 -19.14 8.01 42.10
CA ILE A 786 -19.75 6.88 42.83
C ILE A 786 -18.67 5.79 42.98
N PRO A 787 -17.94 5.75 44.10
CA PRO A 787 -16.83 4.82 44.28
C PRO A 787 -17.25 3.36 44.07
N ASN A 788 -16.47 2.63 43.28
CA ASN A 788 -16.60 1.19 43.03
C ASN A 788 -18.04 0.78 42.62
N ALA A 789 -18.67 1.59 41.76
CA ALA A 789 -20.04 1.44 41.31
C ALA A 789 -21.08 1.30 42.44
N GLY A 790 -20.82 1.90 43.59
CA GLY A 790 -21.70 1.87 44.78
C GLY A 790 -21.49 0.66 45.69
N LYS A 791 -20.51 -0.20 45.41
CA LYS A 791 -20.09 -1.29 46.32
C LYS A 791 -19.24 -0.71 47.47
N THR A 792 -19.18 -1.43 48.59
CA THR A 792 -18.43 -0.99 49.78
C THR A 792 -16.97 -0.69 49.43
N TYR A 793 -16.53 0.56 49.61
CA TYR A 793 -15.19 0.99 49.21
C TYR A 793 -14.68 2.20 49.99
N SER A 794 -13.36 2.33 50.10
CA SER A 794 -12.71 3.53 50.65
C SER A 794 -12.28 4.42 49.49
N ALA A 795 -12.97 5.55 49.33
CA ALA A 795 -12.81 6.41 48.17
C ALA A 795 -11.47 7.16 48.16
N SER A 796 -10.85 7.21 46.99
CA SER A 796 -9.77 8.15 46.67
C SER A 796 -10.07 8.83 45.33
N LEU A 797 -9.83 10.13 45.24
CA LEU A 797 -10.12 10.89 44.02
C LEU A 797 -9.06 10.58 42.96
N ILE A 798 -7.80 10.81 43.28
CA ILE A 798 -6.66 10.53 42.40
C ILE A 798 -5.88 9.36 42.97
N ASN A 799 -5.80 8.27 42.23
CA ASN A 799 -5.11 7.05 42.65
C ASN A 799 -3.93 6.72 41.73
N GLY A 800 -2.98 5.92 42.21
CA GLY A 800 -1.80 5.51 41.46
C GLY A 800 -0.74 4.88 42.36
N TYR A 801 0.41 4.55 41.78
CA TYR A 801 1.57 4.02 42.50
C TYR A 801 2.86 4.35 41.74
N ASN A 802 3.83 4.92 42.45
CA ASN A 802 5.19 5.15 41.98
C ASN A 802 6.14 5.24 43.20
N SER A 803 7.04 4.27 43.33
CA SER A 803 8.03 4.24 44.41
C SER A 803 9.27 5.10 44.15
N GLY A 804 9.44 5.63 42.94
CA GLY A 804 10.65 6.32 42.50
C GLY A 804 11.86 5.38 42.31
N GLN A 805 11.65 4.05 42.28
CA GLN A 805 12.73 3.07 42.14
C GLN A 805 12.86 2.49 40.72
N HIS A 806 11.83 2.61 39.90
CA HIS A 806 11.79 2.06 38.54
C HIS A 806 12.07 3.14 37.48
N ASP A 807 12.87 2.79 36.48
CA ASP A 807 13.13 3.65 35.32
C ASP A 807 12.06 3.44 34.25
N PHE A 808 11.16 4.40 34.09
CA PHE A 808 10.14 4.35 33.03
C PHE A 808 10.67 4.83 31.67
N GLY A 809 11.93 5.25 31.60
CA GLY A 809 12.53 5.91 30.45
C GLY A 809 12.13 7.39 30.33
N TYR A 810 11.45 7.96 31.33
CA TYR A 810 11.10 9.39 31.41
C TYR A 810 10.84 9.84 32.85
N THR A 811 10.92 11.14 33.11
CA THR A 811 10.50 11.73 34.38
C THR A 811 8.99 11.61 34.54
N CYS A 812 8.55 11.02 35.65
CA CYS A 812 7.14 10.89 35.97
C CYS A 812 6.64 12.13 36.71
N TYR A 813 5.43 12.57 36.41
CA TYR A 813 4.79 13.75 36.99
C TYR A 813 3.41 13.40 37.50
N MET A 814 3.05 13.83 38.69
CA MET A 814 1.64 14.05 39.02
C MET A 814 1.15 15.31 38.30
N PRO A 815 -0.17 15.49 38.13
CA PRO A 815 -0.71 16.75 37.67
C PRO A 815 -0.19 17.89 38.54
N GLU A 816 0.34 18.93 37.92
CA GLU A 816 0.91 20.07 38.61
C GLU A 816 -0.18 20.85 39.36
N GLU A 817 -1.34 21.00 38.72
CA GLU A 817 -2.52 21.70 39.24
C GLU A 817 -3.75 20.80 39.08
N ILE A 818 -4.54 20.68 40.15
CA ILE A 818 -5.81 19.94 40.17
C ILE A 818 -6.91 20.90 40.60
N LEU A 819 -7.89 21.14 39.72
CA LEU A 819 -9.08 21.93 39.99
C LEU A 819 -10.30 21.02 40.09
N ILE A 820 -11.00 21.07 41.23
CA ILE A 820 -12.24 20.33 41.46
C ILE A 820 -13.33 21.30 41.88
N GLU A 821 -14.34 21.47 41.04
CA GLU A 821 -15.48 22.37 41.27
C GLU A 821 -16.80 21.62 41.17
N ASN A 822 -17.69 21.79 42.15
CA ASN A 822 -19.04 21.20 42.17
C ASN A 822 -19.01 19.66 42.03
N LEU A 823 -18.16 18.98 42.81
CA LEU A 823 -18.08 17.51 42.82
C LEU A 823 -18.94 16.94 43.96
N LYS A 824 -19.85 16.03 43.60
CA LYS A 824 -20.56 15.19 44.58
C LYS A 824 -19.90 13.81 44.66
N ILE A 825 -19.49 13.40 45.85
CA ILE A 825 -18.93 12.07 46.13
C ILE A 825 -20.00 11.24 46.83
N ASP A 826 -20.55 10.25 46.14
CA ASP A 826 -21.52 9.32 46.71
C ASP A 826 -20.84 8.14 47.39
N ASP A 827 -20.24 8.43 48.53
CA ASP A 827 -19.57 7.45 49.40
C ASP A 827 -20.52 6.84 50.44
N SER A 828 -21.83 6.79 50.16
CA SER A 828 -22.84 6.25 51.08
C SER A 828 -22.58 4.80 51.51
N ASN A 829 -21.97 3.99 50.63
CA ASN A 829 -21.56 2.62 50.94
C ASN A 829 -20.06 2.56 51.28
N HIS A 830 -19.69 3.04 52.46
CA HIS A 830 -18.31 3.04 52.96
C HIS A 830 -18.09 1.98 54.05
N PRO A 831 -16.85 1.50 54.28
CA PRO A 831 -16.55 0.59 55.40
C PRO A 831 -16.73 1.26 56.76
N GLU A 832 -16.80 0.48 57.85
CA GLU A 832 -17.03 0.99 59.22
C GLU A 832 -15.96 2.01 59.67
N ASN A 833 -14.68 1.74 59.36
CA ASN A 833 -13.55 2.60 59.73
C ASN A 833 -13.22 3.65 58.66
N TYR A 834 -14.24 4.24 58.05
CA TYR A 834 -14.07 5.21 56.96
C TYR A 834 -13.97 6.65 57.49
N ASP A 835 -12.80 7.25 57.30
CA ASP A 835 -12.49 8.62 57.71
C ASP A 835 -12.82 9.69 56.66
N GLY A 836 -13.55 9.31 55.59
CA GLY A 836 -13.81 10.18 54.45
C GLY A 836 -12.86 9.96 53.27
N PRO A 837 -13.20 10.51 52.09
CA PRO A 837 -12.47 10.28 50.86
C PRO A 837 -11.10 10.98 50.90
N ALA A 838 -10.09 10.36 50.30
CA ALA A 838 -8.77 10.98 50.14
C ALA A 838 -8.66 11.70 48.78
N ILE A 839 -8.01 12.87 48.72
CA ILE A 839 -7.63 13.52 47.46
C ILE A 839 -6.66 12.59 46.72
N PHE A 840 -5.61 12.15 47.40
CA PHE A 840 -4.59 11.25 46.86
C PHE A 840 -4.63 9.88 47.54
N GLY A 841 -4.61 8.82 46.73
CA GLY A 841 -4.33 7.46 47.19
C GLY A 841 -2.93 7.33 47.81
N ASN A 842 -2.57 6.11 48.24
CA ASN A 842 -1.22 5.85 48.76
C ASN A 842 -0.27 5.52 47.60
N PHE A 843 0.31 6.56 46.99
CA PHE A 843 1.18 6.42 45.82
C PHE A 843 2.51 5.72 46.13
N ASN A 844 3.00 5.81 47.37
CA ASN A 844 4.20 5.12 47.82
C ASN A 844 4.04 4.71 49.29
N SER A 845 3.74 3.43 49.52
CA SER A 845 3.57 2.87 50.86
C SER A 845 4.88 2.69 51.63
N GLU A 846 6.02 2.76 50.94
CA GLU A 846 7.36 2.62 51.52
C GLU A 846 7.89 3.96 52.07
N ARG A 847 7.44 5.09 51.49
CA ARG A 847 7.80 6.44 51.94
C ARG A 847 7.05 6.82 53.22
N LYS A 848 7.63 6.44 54.36
CA LYS A 848 7.09 6.71 55.72
C LYS A 848 7.70 7.95 56.40
N GLU A 849 8.76 8.50 55.83
CA GLU A 849 9.48 9.67 56.33
C GLU A 849 10.10 10.47 55.17
N ASP A 850 10.52 11.71 55.44
CA ASP A 850 11.02 12.63 54.42
C ASP A 850 12.43 12.26 53.91
N THR A 851 13.10 11.31 54.56
CA THR A 851 14.42 10.75 54.23
C THR A 851 14.39 9.65 53.18
N TYR A 852 13.21 9.23 52.70
CA TYR A 852 13.11 8.22 51.63
C TYR A 852 13.73 8.73 50.33
N GLU A 853 14.70 8.00 49.78
CA GLU A 853 15.41 8.38 48.55
C GLU A 853 14.77 7.73 47.31
N GLU A 854 14.36 8.57 46.36
CA GLU A 854 13.87 8.16 45.05
C GLU A 854 15.05 8.14 44.07
N LYS A 855 15.37 6.96 43.50
CA LYS A 855 16.42 6.83 42.48
C LYS A 855 16.05 7.57 41.18
N TYR A 856 14.77 7.55 40.85
CA TYR A 856 14.16 8.25 39.74
C TYR A 856 13.07 9.17 40.31
N PRO A 857 13.35 10.48 40.48
CA PRO A 857 12.44 11.39 41.17
C PRO A 857 11.04 11.44 40.55
N TYR A 858 10.02 11.40 41.39
CA TYR A 858 8.63 11.55 40.99
C TYR A 858 8.12 12.95 41.35
N VAL A 859 7.82 13.76 40.32
CA VAL A 859 7.45 15.16 40.50
C VAL A 859 5.99 15.25 40.98
N LEU A 860 5.78 15.84 42.15
CA LEU A 860 4.46 15.86 42.82
C LEU A 860 3.61 17.06 42.40
N THR A 861 2.30 16.95 42.64
CA THR A 861 1.34 18.04 42.52
C THR A 861 1.75 19.23 43.36
N LYS A 862 1.61 20.45 42.82
CA LYS A 862 1.90 21.69 43.55
C LYS A 862 0.66 22.19 44.26
N GLU A 863 -0.47 22.26 43.56
CA GLU A 863 -1.69 22.87 44.07
C GLU A 863 -2.95 22.05 43.77
N VAL A 864 -3.86 22.02 44.74
CA VAL A 864 -5.21 21.46 44.61
C VAL A 864 -6.21 22.53 45.05
N HIS A 865 -7.14 22.84 44.16
CA HIS A 865 -8.21 23.81 44.36
C HIS A 865 -9.54 23.07 44.46
N LEU A 866 -10.13 23.06 45.66
CA LEU A 866 -11.44 22.46 45.92
C LEU A 866 -12.47 23.57 46.08
N LYS A 867 -13.55 23.49 45.31
CA LYS A 867 -14.68 24.42 45.41
C LYS A 867 -16.00 23.67 45.39
N ASN A 868 -16.80 23.82 46.44
CA ASN A 868 -18.11 23.17 46.56
C ASN A 868 -18.04 21.63 46.33
N VAL A 869 -17.18 20.95 47.08
CA VAL A 869 -17.08 19.47 47.06
C VAL A 869 -17.83 18.89 48.26
N SER A 870 -18.72 17.93 48.02
CA SER A 870 -19.58 17.35 49.05
C SER A 870 -19.53 15.82 49.06
N THR A 871 -19.72 15.22 50.24
CA THR A 871 -19.81 13.77 50.46
C THR A 871 -21.21 13.38 50.92
N THR A 872 -21.74 12.24 50.45
CA THR A 872 -23.02 11.71 50.96
C THR A 872 -22.88 11.25 52.42
N SER A 873 -21.72 10.75 52.81
CA SER A 873 -21.41 10.31 54.19
C SER A 873 -21.33 11.46 55.21
N GLY A 874 -21.19 12.70 54.74
CA GLY A 874 -20.92 13.87 55.57
C GLY A 874 -19.49 13.92 56.14
N LYS A 875 -18.61 13.00 55.74
CA LYS A 875 -17.19 12.99 56.13
C LYS A 875 -16.39 14.04 55.36
N GLU A 876 -15.38 14.61 56.01
CA GLU A 876 -14.47 15.56 55.38
C GLU A 876 -13.54 14.87 54.36
N ILE A 877 -13.09 15.65 53.39
CA ILE A 877 -12.10 15.20 52.40
C ILE A 877 -10.70 15.32 53.02
N ARG A 878 -9.94 14.24 52.97
CA ARG A 878 -8.59 14.15 53.53
C ARG A 878 -7.55 14.26 52.44
N ARG A 879 -6.32 14.60 52.80
CA ARG A 879 -5.21 14.70 51.85
C ARG A 879 -4.79 13.35 51.28
N SER A 880 -4.41 12.41 52.16
CA SER A 880 -4.07 11.03 51.80
C SER A 880 -4.11 10.12 53.03
N ASN A 881 -4.10 8.80 52.82
CA ASN A 881 -3.79 7.83 53.89
C ASN A 881 -2.29 7.81 54.23
N ASN A 882 -1.41 8.30 53.34
CA ASN A 882 0.01 8.54 53.61
C ASN A 882 0.37 9.99 53.24
N GLU A 883 0.36 10.89 54.23
CA GLU A 883 0.56 12.31 53.98
C GLU A 883 2.02 12.72 53.77
N VAL A 884 3.00 11.86 54.11
CA VAL A 884 4.44 12.19 54.09
C VAL A 884 4.86 12.73 52.72
N MET A 885 4.43 12.05 51.66
CA MET A 885 4.70 12.44 50.28
C MET A 885 4.04 13.78 49.93
N PHE A 886 2.87 14.09 50.50
CA PHE A 886 2.03 15.21 50.10
C PHE A 886 2.10 16.43 51.04
N LYS A 887 3.01 16.47 52.01
CA LYS A 887 3.14 17.59 52.97
C LYS A 887 3.31 18.94 52.28
N GLY A 888 4.03 18.98 51.16
CA GLY A 888 4.31 20.20 50.40
C GLY A 888 3.21 20.67 49.46
N VAL A 889 2.13 19.89 49.26
CA VAL A 889 1.06 20.24 48.33
C VAL A 889 0.18 21.34 48.95
N LYS A 890 -0.08 22.43 48.23
CA LYS A 890 -1.02 23.46 48.68
C LYS A 890 -2.44 22.98 48.39
N VAL A 891 -3.30 22.90 49.42
CA VAL A 891 -4.72 22.54 49.25
C VAL A 891 -5.55 23.74 49.68
N GLU A 892 -6.26 24.34 48.74
CA GLU A 892 -7.20 25.44 48.97
C GLU A 892 -8.62 24.90 48.93
N ASN A 893 -9.41 25.22 49.97
CA ASN A 893 -10.79 24.78 50.10
C ASN A 893 -11.68 26.02 50.20
N ASN A 894 -12.42 26.32 49.12
CA ASN A 894 -13.18 27.56 48.91
C ASN A 894 -14.69 27.34 48.83
#